data_AF-A0AAW9KD76-F1
#
_entry.id   AF-A0AAW9KD76-F1
#
_cell.length_a   1.000
_cell.length_b   1.000
_cell.length_c   1.000
_cell.angle_alpha   90.00
_cell.angle_beta   90.00
_cell.angle_gamma   90.00
#
_symmetry.space_group_name_H-M   'P 1'
#
loop_
_entity.id
_entity.type
_entity.pdbx_description
1 polymer ?
#
loop_
_entity_poly.entity_id
_entity_poly.type
_entity_poly.pdbx_seq_one_letter_code
_entity_poly.pdbx_strand_id
1 'polypeptide(L)'
;MQLKKIISIGLIASLVSPFLTTGKVIAEETQTSVDTSNQEISVVPDVEFQRLIRTTLRLADDAIVTKEVMENLTSLSIGSSKITDFTGLEYAINVTNIRINGQALDSSLFPDLSGLSLLTHIDLDRTESDNVIIEKLANITSLQSINIQRNPQITDVSVLANLPNLQALNIQFNGVSDFRWVNDAPKLTRLSATGQNTGRDNAAVNLMRSKLIYDSERKTITLPFAEFPKQLTNFDGYTPPFSTALSDTYFVFDGVEMGADRLTIDTNRLTINQIEPDAYENATSFIYNARYNNPFGTYEIPVGFTFYAISAGTYYQSFAIENDPIAGAPVNVHYVDEENNELAPVEELNGNVNESYQAQEKDIADWVLKEVPDNVSGLFTTDVQNVTYVYEKKAGEPVTVYYQDEAGNELAPAEQLSGKLDFPYSTSEKELAGWVVKEVPANAEGLFTDKNQTVVYIYEKAMAAPITVYYQDEEGHDLIPSEQLDGNLDAPYEASIKEIAGWVLKTSPENTKGLFTDKAQTIVYIYEKANGAPVTVDYQDTEGSKLSPSEQLTGQLDATYETMAKSFIGWELKQVPTNAKGLFTSENQSVVYIYQKQQPGTSISQIQPPFKTANPLPATAKVSKNSLPETGEKQSLNYSLAGVGIMGLAVLTIARKRTKNK
;
A
#
# COMPACT_ATOMS: atom_id res chain seq x y z
N MET A 1 21.29 20.77 7.23
CA MET A 1 22.39 21.76 7.27
C MET A 1 23.70 20.99 7.35
N GLN A 2 24.40 20.85 6.23
CA GLN A 2 25.63 20.06 6.04
C GLN A 2 26.67 20.97 5.38
N LEU A 3 27.86 21.11 5.97
CA LEU A 3 28.94 21.95 5.42
C LEU A 3 30.25 21.15 5.38
N LYS A 4 30.76 20.92 4.17
CA LYS A 4 32.17 20.55 3.89
C LYS A 4 32.96 21.82 3.61
N LYS A 5 34.16 21.96 4.17
CA LYS A 5 35.11 23.07 3.91
C LYS A 5 36.38 22.56 3.22
N ILE A 6 36.89 23.41 2.34
CA ILE A 6 37.94 23.21 1.32
C ILE A 6 39.31 23.68 1.86
N ILE A 7 40.37 23.03 1.37
CA ILE A 7 41.81 23.30 1.55
C ILE A 7 42.27 24.39 0.57
N SER A 8 43.21 25.27 0.96
CA SER A 8 44.16 25.86 -0.01
C SER A 8 45.50 26.24 0.65
N ILE A 9 46.58 25.86 -0.05
CA ILE A 9 48.01 26.08 0.24
C ILE A 9 48.50 27.17 -0.72
N GLY A 10 49.35 28.09 -0.24
CA GLY A 10 50.06 29.06 -1.07
C GLY A 10 51.58 28.94 -0.88
N LEU A 11 52.29 28.69 -1.98
CA LEU A 11 53.75 28.74 -2.14
C LEU A 11 54.06 29.50 -3.44
N ILE A 12 55.18 30.25 -3.47
CA ILE A 12 56.06 30.68 -4.60
C ILE A 12 56.73 32.01 -4.17
N ALA A 13 57.97 32.40 -4.47
CA ALA A 13 59.28 31.81 -4.80
C ALA A 13 60.18 33.03 -5.14
N SER A 14 61.51 32.96 -5.02
CA SER A 14 62.40 33.70 -5.93
C SER A 14 63.77 33.04 -6.07
N LEU A 15 64.09 32.68 -7.32
CA LEU A 15 65.37 32.18 -7.82
C LEU A 15 66.31 33.32 -8.22
N VAL A 16 67.64 33.12 -8.09
CA VAL A 16 68.64 33.49 -9.12
C VAL A 16 69.79 32.46 -9.12
N SER A 17 70.26 32.12 -10.32
CA SER A 17 71.12 31.02 -10.79
C SER A 17 72.65 31.31 -10.82
N PRO A 18 73.52 30.34 -11.18
CA PRO A 18 74.95 30.30 -10.81
C PRO A 18 75.94 30.57 -11.96
N PHE A 19 77.24 30.62 -11.62
CA PHE A 19 78.38 30.47 -12.54
C PHE A 19 79.34 29.37 -12.06
N LEU A 20 79.78 28.51 -13.00
CA LEU A 20 80.81 27.47 -12.83
C LEU A 20 82.22 28.08 -12.83
N THR A 21 83.16 27.51 -12.04
CA THR A 21 84.36 26.80 -12.58
C THR A 21 85.05 25.91 -11.53
N THR A 22 85.67 24.85 -12.03
CA THR A 22 86.37 23.70 -11.43
C THR A 22 87.70 23.99 -10.72
N GLY A 23 88.00 23.19 -9.68
CA GLY A 23 89.36 22.96 -9.14
C GLY A 23 89.39 21.77 -8.17
N LYS A 24 89.95 20.64 -8.61
CA LYS A 24 90.13 19.36 -7.89
C LYS A 24 91.43 19.42 -7.07
N VAL A 25 91.46 18.89 -5.84
CA VAL A 25 92.52 18.04 -5.22
C VAL A 25 92.23 17.78 -3.71
N ILE A 26 91.96 16.51 -3.40
CA ILE A 26 92.42 15.63 -2.28
C ILE A 26 92.60 16.22 -0.87
N ALA A 27 91.82 15.71 0.10
CA ALA A 27 92.33 14.91 1.25
C ALA A 27 91.20 14.57 2.26
N GLU A 28 91.35 13.42 2.88
CA GLU A 28 90.43 12.72 3.77
C GLU A 28 90.04 13.45 5.06
N GLU A 29 88.92 12.96 5.57
CA GLU A 29 88.22 13.23 6.81
C GLU A 29 89.11 13.36 8.07
N THR A 30 88.73 14.32 8.92
CA THR A 30 88.63 14.05 10.36
C THR A 30 87.23 14.41 10.80
N GLN A 31 86.46 13.37 11.14
CA GLN A 31 85.19 13.46 11.85
C GLN A 31 85.38 14.20 13.18
N THR A 32 84.61 15.26 13.39
CA THR A 32 84.12 15.63 14.72
C THR A 32 82.60 15.67 14.64
N SER A 33 81.98 14.56 15.05
CA SER A 33 80.55 14.46 15.30
C SER A 33 80.18 15.47 16.39
N VAL A 34 79.43 16.51 16.03
CA VAL A 34 78.67 17.30 17.00
C VAL A 34 77.46 16.47 17.38
N ASP A 35 77.58 15.83 18.54
CA ASP A 35 76.50 15.14 19.26
C ASP A 35 75.33 16.11 19.47
N THR A 36 74.23 15.89 18.76
CA THR A 36 72.95 16.53 19.05
C THR A 36 72.33 15.78 20.22
N SER A 37 72.90 16.03 21.39
CA SER A 37 72.41 15.51 22.67
C SER A 37 70.90 15.75 22.80
N ASN A 38 70.21 14.68 23.14
CA ASN A 38 68.81 14.57 23.49
C ASN A 38 68.46 15.63 24.56
N GLN A 39 67.94 16.80 24.18
CA GLN A 39 67.45 17.78 25.15
C GLN A 39 66.21 17.19 25.83
N GLU A 40 66.35 16.70 27.06
CA GLU A 40 65.21 16.30 27.89
C GLU A 40 64.24 17.48 28.02
N ILE A 41 62.98 17.26 27.66
CA ILE A 41 61.91 18.25 27.81
C ILE A 41 61.24 18.02 29.17
N SER A 42 60.93 19.10 29.88
CA SER A 42 60.17 19.05 31.13
C SER A 42 58.83 18.33 30.94
N VAL A 43 58.49 17.40 31.84
CA VAL A 43 57.18 16.73 31.84
C VAL A 43 56.08 17.55 32.51
N VAL A 44 56.46 18.65 33.15
CA VAL A 44 55.55 19.65 33.73
C VAL A 44 55.54 20.87 32.81
N PRO A 45 54.44 21.16 32.08
CA PRO A 45 54.37 22.28 31.15
C PRO A 45 54.31 23.65 31.85
N ASP A 46 53.56 23.75 32.94
CA ASP A 46 53.37 25.00 33.68
C ASP A 46 54.67 25.46 34.34
N VAL A 47 55.11 26.67 34.00
CA VAL A 47 56.39 27.23 34.46
C VAL A 47 56.40 27.54 35.95
N GLU A 48 55.27 27.91 36.53
CA GLU A 48 55.15 28.14 37.97
C GLU A 48 55.09 26.82 38.72
N PHE A 49 54.49 25.79 38.12
CA PHE A 49 54.51 24.44 38.69
C PHE A 49 55.92 23.86 38.66
N GLN A 50 56.64 23.99 37.54
CA GLN A 50 58.07 23.63 37.46
C GLN A 50 58.89 24.34 38.56
N ARG A 51 58.70 25.65 38.73
CA ARG A 51 59.39 26.44 39.76
C ARG A 51 59.07 25.93 41.17
N LEU A 52 57.82 25.55 41.42
CA LEU A 52 57.42 24.93 42.68
C LEU A 52 58.12 23.59 42.91
N ILE A 53 58.20 22.72 41.90
CA ILE A 53 58.89 21.44 42.00
C ILE A 53 60.38 21.63 42.30
N ARG A 54 61.06 22.52 41.55
CA ARG A 54 62.47 22.87 41.77
C ARG A 54 62.71 23.35 43.20
N THR A 55 61.85 24.25 43.69
CA THR A 55 61.95 24.77 45.06
C THR A 55 61.74 23.67 46.10
N THR A 56 60.74 22.80 45.88
CA THR A 56 60.38 21.71 46.81
C THR A 56 61.53 20.70 46.95
N LEU A 57 62.17 20.35 45.83
CA LEU A 57 63.26 19.38 45.77
C LEU A 57 64.65 20.00 45.93
N ARG A 58 64.75 21.34 46.10
CA ARG A 58 66.00 22.10 46.21
C ARG A 58 66.93 21.90 44.99
N LEU A 59 66.35 21.91 43.81
CA LEU A 59 67.07 21.83 42.53
C LEU A 59 67.58 23.22 42.11
N ALA A 60 68.50 23.25 41.14
CA ALA A 60 68.89 24.50 40.48
C ALA A 60 67.72 25.11 39.71
N ASP A 61 67.72 26.45 39.55
CA ASP A 61 66.61 27.19 38.92
C ASP A 61 66.33 26.79 37.47
N ASP A 62 67.35 26.28 36.77
CA ASP A 62 67.34 25.81 35.38
C ASP A 62 67.21 24.29 35.24
N ALA A 63 67.07 23.55 36.35
CA ALA A 63 66.94 22.10 36.32
C ALA A 63 65.68 21.65 35.55
N ILE A 64 65.82 20.71 34.62
CA ILE A 64 64.69 20.16 33.88
C ILE A 64 63.88 19.24 34.80
N VAL A 65 62.56 19.41 34.84
CA VAL A 65 61.66 18.57 35.65
C VAL A 65 61.26 17.35 34.82
N THR A 66 62.00 16.25 34.95
CA THR A 66 61.72 14.97 34.27
C THR A 66 60.79 14.07 35.10
N LYS A 67 60.39 12.91 34.57
CA LYS A 67 59.61 11.92 35.35
C LYS A 67 60.37 11.47 36.60
N GLU A 68 61.65 11.14 36.45
CA GLU A 68 62.53 10.72 37.55
C GLU A 68 62.64 11.80 38.63
N VAL A 69 62.64 13.09 38.25
CA VAL A 69 62.58 14.20 39.21
C VAL A 69 61.26 14.17 39.98
N MET A 70 60.13 13.97 39.31
CA MET A 70 58.80 13.89 39.95
C MET A 70 58.70 12.70 40.92
N GLU A 71 59.36 11.57 40.65
CA GLU A 71 59.39 10.41 41.55
C GLU A 71 60.03 10.71 42.91
N ASN A 72 60.85 11.76 43.03
CA ASN A 72 61.47 12.15 44.31
C ASN A 72 60.52 12.91 45.25
N LEU A 73 59.32 13.27 44.79
CA LEU A 73 58.31 13.93 45.62
C LEU A 73 57.64 12.93 46.56
N THR A 74 57.71 13.20 47.87
CA THR A 74 57.00 12.42 48.90
C THR A 74 55.78 13.15 49.48
N SER A 75 55.76 14.48 49.33
CA SER A 75 54.62 15.35 49.65
C SER A 75 54.68 16.59 48.77
N LEU A 76 53.52 17.17 48.44
CA LEU A 76 53.43 18.37 47.63
C LEU A 76 52.36 19.31 48.17
N SER A 77 52.67 20.61 48.23
CA SER A 77 51.72 21.66 48.61
C SER A 77 51.74 22.76 47.57
N ILE A 78 50.61 22.92 46.87
CA ILE A 78 50.35 23.92 45.85
C ILE A 78 49.40 24.96 46.43
N GLY A 79 49.85 26.21 46.53
CA GLY A 79 49.02 27.34 46.99
C GLY A 79 49.14 28.58 46.12
N SER A 80 49.91 28.50 45.03
CA SER A 80 50.05 29.60 44.07
C SER A 80 48.84 29.61 43.14
N SER A 81 48.12 30.73 43.08
CA SER A 81 47.02 30.91 42.13
C SER A 81 47.49 31.11 40.68
N LYS A 82 48.79 31.06 40.41
CA LYS A 82 49.38 31.21 39.07
C LYS A 82 49.61 29.88 38.35
N ILE A 83 49.49 28.75 39.07
CA ILE A 83 49.57 27.43 38.46
C ILE A 83 48.21 27.13 37.86
N THR A 84 48.18 26.87 36.55
CA THR A 84 46.95 26.70 35.76
C THR A 84 46.92 25.37 35.01
N ASP A 85 48.04 24.65 34.94
CA ASP A 85 48.12 23.31 34.38
C ASP A 85 48.88 22.39 35.37
N PHE A 86 48.18 21.34 35.81
CA PHE A 86 48.69 20.35 36.77
C PHE A 86 49.26 19.09 36.10
N THR A 87 49.39 19.09 34.76
CA THR A 87 50.02 18.01 34.00
C THR A 87 51.41 17.70 34.53
N GLY A 88 51.71 16.41 34.65
CA GLY A 88 52.96 15.88 35.18
C GLY A 88 52.87 15.47 36.64
N LEU A 89 51.83 15.89 37.39
CA LEU A 89 51.59 15.46 38.76
C LEU A 89 51.37 13.93 38.87
N GLU A 90 50.83 13.31 37.82
CA GLU A 90 50.65 11.86 37.70
C GLU A 90 51.97 11.07 37.74
N TYR A 91 53.12 11.72 37.53
CA TYR A 91 54.45 11.09 37.62
C TYR A 91 55.03 11.09 39.04
N ALA A 92 54.39 11.74 40.02
CA ALA A 92 54.85 11.80 41.40
C ALA A 92 54.53 10.51 42.19
N ILE A 93 54.93 9.34 41.69
CA ILE A 93 54.48 8.02 42.17
C ILE A 93 54.76 7.72 43.65
N ASN A 94 55.74 8.40 44.26
CA ASN A 94 56.12 8.25 45.67
C ASN A 94 55.42 9.24 46.61
N VAL A 95 54.52 10.08 46.09
CA VAL A 95 53.82 11.08 46.89
C VAL A 95 52.78 10.41 47.78
N THR A 96 52.75 10.82 49.04
CA THR A 96 51.80 10.30 50.04
C THR A 96 50.72 11.32 50.40
N ASN A 97 51.01 12.60 50.23
CA ASN A 97 50.13 13.72 50.56
C ASN A 97 50.23 14.82 49.50
N ILE A 98 49.07 15.21 48.96
CA ILE A 98 48.93 16.34 48.04
C ILE A 98 47.98 17.36 48.66
N ARG A 99 48.43 18.62 48.73
CA ARG A 99 47.58 19.75 49.09
C ARG A 99 47.55 20.73 47.92
N ILE A 100 46.37 21.11 47.44
CA ILE A 100 46.16 22.13 46.41
C ILE A 100 45.10 23.09 46.94
N ASN A 101 45.47 24.33 47.27
CA ASN A 101 44.51 25.32 47.76
C ASN A 101 44.42 26.51 46.83
N GLY A 102 43.25 27.14 46.86
CA GLY A 102 42.97 28.36 46.13
C GLY A 102 42.20 28.08 44.85
N GLN A 103 41.67 29.16 44.29
CA GLN A 103 40.67 29.14 43.23
C GLN A 103 41.23 28.83 41.84
N ALA A 104 42.52 28.51 41.71
CA ALA A 104 43.11 28.18 40.41
C ALA A 104 42.85 26.73 39.97
N LEU A 105 42.41 25.86 40.89
CA LEU A 105 42.01 24.50 40.55
C LEU A 105 40.51 24.45 40.28
N ASP A 106 40.12 24.18 39.04
CA ASP A 106 38.81 23.65 38.68
C ASP A 106 38.89 22.13 38.44
N SER A 107 37.73 21.46 38.40
CA SER A 107 37.69 19.99 38.27
C SER A 107 38.20 19.47 36.93
N SER A 108 38.19 20.27 35.85
CA SER A 108 38.72 19.88 34.54
C SER A 108 40.25 19.82 34.53
N LEU A 109 40.89 20.69 35.30
CA LEU A 109 42.35 20.79 35.44
C LEU A 109 42.96 19.72 36.35
N PHE A 110 42.16 19.03 37.15
CA PHE A 110 42.64 17.96 38.02
C PHE A 110 43.05 16.71 37.19
N PRO A 111 44.33 16.30 37.19
CA PRO A 111 44.80 15.18 36.39
C PRO A 111 44.29 13.83 36.91
N ASP A 112 44.42 12.78 36.11
CA ASP A 112 44.15 11.41 36.58
C ASP A 112 45.29 10.95 37.49
N LEU A 113 44.98 10.78 38.77
CA LEU A 113 45.92 10.36 39.80
C LEU A 113 45.70 8.92 40.26
N SER A 114 44.89 8.13 39.55
CA SER A 114 44.57 6.74 39.91
C SER A 114 45.81 5.83 39.99
N GLY A 115 46.90 6.18 39.29
CA GLY A 115 48.18 5.47 39.34
C GLY A 115 49.04 5.75 40.59
N LEU A 116 48.70 6.75 41.41
CA LEU A 116 49.48 7.14 42.59
C LEU A 116 49.18 6.25 43.81
N SER A 117 49.62 4.99 43.75
CA SER A 117 49.29 3.95 44.75
C SER A 117 49.72 4.26 46.20
N LEU A 118 50.65 5.20 46.43
CA LEU A 118 51.08 5.62 47.76
C LEU A 118 50.35 6.88 48.28
N LEU A 119 49.53 7.53 47.44
CA LEU A 119 48.77 8.71 47.81
C LEU A 119 47.66 8.35 48.78
N THR A 120 47.77 8.81 50.03
CA THR A 120 46.83 8.50 51.11
C THR A 120 46.03 9.72 51.57
N HIS A 121 46.55 10.92 51.35
CA HIS A 121 45.95 12.17 51.83
C HIS A 121 45.84 13.18 50.70
N ILE A 122 44.65 13.73 50.51
CA ILE A 122 44.44 14.84 49.59
C ILE A 122 43.66 15.97 50.25
N ASP A 123 44.12 17.19 50.02
CA ASP A 123 43.50 18.41 50.52
C ASP A 123 43.32 19.42 49.38
N LEU A 124 42.07 19.64 48.99
CA LEU A 124 41.59 20.53 47.92
C LEU A 124 40.66 21.61 48.50
N ASP A 125 41.09 22.19 49.62
CA ASP A 125 40.37 23.23 50.34
C ASP A 125 40.28 24.54 49.52
N ARG A 126 39.05 25.07 49.41
CA ARG A 126 38.74 26.36 48.77
C ARG A 126 39.26 26.44 47.33
N THR A 127 38.78 25.52 46.50
CA THR A 127 39.03 25.47 45.05
C THR A 127 37.78 25.88 44.26
N GLU A 128 37.81 25.80 42.95
CA GLU A 128 36.63 25.98 42.06
C GLU A 128 36.10 24.63 41.57
N SER A 129 36.25 23.58 42.39
CA SER A 129 35.83 22.23 42.04
C SER A 129 34.32 22.00 42.20
N ASP A 130 33.78 21.13 41.34
CA ASP A 130 32.40 20.64 41.33
C ASP A 130 32.36 19.10 41.49
N ASN A 131 31.20 18.48 41.26
CA ASN A 131 31.05 17.03 41.40
C ASN A 131 31.96 16.20 40.47
N VAL A 132 32.48 16.75 39.36
CA VAL A 132 33.39 16.04 38.45
C VAL A 132 34.67 15.62 39.16
N ILE A 133 35.16 16.41 40.13
CA ILE A 133 36.35 16.01 40.89
C ILE A 133 36.11 14.79 41.76
N ILE A 134 34.88 14.61 42.27
CA ILE A 134 34.53 13.51 43.16
C ILE A 134 34.70 12.18 42.44
N GLU A 135 34.27 12.10 41.18
CA GLU A 135 34.45 10.92 40.32
C GLU A 135 35.94 10.60 40.09
N LYS A 136 36.77 11.63 39.91
CA LYS A 136 38.23 11.46 39.78
C LYS A 136 38.86 10.94 41.08
N LEU A 137 38.45 11.49 42.23
CA LEU A 137 38.94 11.06 43.55
C LEU A 137 38.51 9.62 43.88
N ALA A 138 37.32 9.20 43.46
CA ALA A 138 36.82 7.84 43.68
C ALA A 138 37.70 6.75 43.00
N ASN A 139 38.48 7.11 41.99
CA ASN A 139 39.42 6.20 41.32
C ASN A 139 40.76 6.04 42.06
N ILE A 140 41.06 6.88 43.04
CA ILE A 140 42.31 6.85 43.81
C ILE A 140 42.11 5.94 45.04
N THR A 141 42.07 4.63 44.81
CA THR A 141 41.69 3.61 45.81
C THR A 141 42.60 3.54 47.07
N SER A 142 43.78 4.17 47.02
CA SER A 142 44.72 4.29 48.14
C SER A 142 44.35 5.37 49.16
N LEU A 143 43.41 6.28 48.84
CA LEU A 143 43.05 7.40 49.71
C LEU A 143 42.48 6.94 51.05
N GLN A 144 42.96 7.59 52.12
CA GLN A 144 42.54 7.40 53.50
C GLN A 144 41.89 8.66 54.07
N SER A 145 42.32 9.84 53.61
CA SER A 145 41.78 11.13 54.05
C SER A 145 41.58 12.06 52.87
N ILE A 146 40.38 12.64 52.77
CA ILE A 146 40.02 13.64 51.77
C ILE A 146 39.54 14.90 52.49
N ASN A 147 40.14 16.04 52.19
CA ASN A 147 39.63 17.36 52.54
C ASN A 147 39.27 18.12 51.27
N ILE A 148 38.00 18.42 51.08
CA ILE A 148 37.45 19.14 49.91
C ILE A 148 36.45 20.20 50.38
N GLN A 149 36.69 20.78 51.56
CA GLN A 149 35.83 21.81 52.16
C GLN A 149 35.83 23.11 51.35
N ARG A 150 34.78 23.92 51.53
CA ARG A 150 34.60 25.24 50.90
C ARG A 150 34.59 25.19 49.37
N ASN A 151 33.98 24.14 48.82
CA ASN A 151 33.68 23.98 47.39
C ASN A 151 32.16 23.89 47.23
N PRO A 152 31.44 25.02 47.10
CA PRO A 152 29.98 25.06 47.17
C PRO A 152 29.28 24.29 46.04
N GLN A 153 29.94 24.13 44.89
CA GLN A 153 29.41 23.39 43.73
C GLN A 153 29.44 21.86 43.93
N ILE A 154 30.13 21.37 44.97
CA ILE A 154 30.12 19.95 45.34
C ILE A 154 28.84 19.67 46.13
N THR A 155 27.91 18.96 45.49
CA THR A 155 26.57 18.65 46.00
C THR A 155 26.32 17.17 46.21
N ASP A 156 27.16 16.31 45.66
CA ASP A 156 27.10 14.86 45.83
C ASP A 156 28.51 14.28 46.01
N VAL A 157 28.69 13.49 47.07
CA VAL A 157 29.94 12.80 47.40
C VAL A 157 29.73 11.31 47.61
N SER A 158 28.54 10.79 47.28
CA SER A 158 28.12 9.43 47.58
C SER A 158 29.04 8.37 46.98
N VAL A 159 29.59 8.62 45.79
CA VAL A 159 30.53 7.71 45.11
C VAL A 159 31.82 7.47 45.91
N LEU A 160 32.19 8.37 46.84
CA LEU A 160 33.35 8.19 47.71
C LEU A 160 33.14 7.06 48.74
N ALA A 161 31.90 6.62 48.97
CA ALA A 161 31.60 5.45 49.81
C ALA A 161 32.32 4.18 49.30
N ASN A 162 32.58 4.11 47.99
CA ASN A 162 33.25 2.98 47.34
C ASN A 162 34.76 2.91 47.63
N LEU A 163 35.37 3.97 48.18
CA LEU A 163 36.80 3.99 48.46
C LEU A 163 37.15 3.01 49.59
N PRO A 164 37.93 1.94 49.32
CA PRO A 164 38.08 0.83 50.25
C PRO A 164 38.92 1.19 51.49
N ASN A 165 39.57 2.35 51.51
CA ASN A 165 40.50 2.76 52.57
C ASN A 165 40.15 4.12 53.21
N LEU A 166 39.08 4.78 52.76
CA LEU A 166 38.71 6.11 53.23
C LEU A 166 38.23 6.07 54.70
N GLN A 167 38.93 6.80 55.56
CA GLN A 167 38.66 6.86 57.01
C GLN A 167 38.19 8.23 57.47
N ALA A 168 38.63 9.30 56.79
CA ALA A 168 38.29 10.68 57.12
C ALA A 168 37.87 11.47 55.87
N LEU A 169 36.72 12.16 55.97
CA LEU A 169 36.22 13.07 54.95
C LEU A 169 35.88 14.43 55.57
N ASN A 170 36.44 15.50 55.01
CA ASN A 170 36.08 16.87 55.32
C ASN A 170 35.46 17.55 54.09
N ILE A 171 34.17 17.83 54.17
CA ILE A 171 33.33 18.47 53.16
C ILE A 171 32.58 19.68 53.76
N GLN A 172 33.14 20.31 54.80
CA GLN A 172 32.52 21.48 55.42
C GLN A 172 32.27 22.59 54.39
N PHE A 173 31.14 23.30 54.51
CA PHE A 173 30.81 24.44 53.65
C PHE A 173 30.73 24.12 52.14
N ASN A 174 30.27 22.91 51.80
CA ASN A 174 29.92 22.51 50.43
C ASN A 174 28.40 22.62 50.23
N GLY A 175 27.83 21.94 49.21
CA GLY A 175 26.39 21.90 48.90
C GLY A 175 25.74 20.53 49.09
N VAL A 176 26.34 19.63 49.88
CA VAL A 176 25.87 18.24 50.04
C VAL A 176 24.56 18.21 50.82
N SER A 177 23.53 17.57 50.26
CA SER A 177 22.19 17.49 50.86
C SER A 177 21.85 16.11 51.41
N ASP A 178 22.39 15.03 50.86
CA ASP A 178 22.07 13.67 51.28
C ASP A 178 23.28 12.99 51.95
N PHE A 179 23.10 12.47 53.15
CA PHE A 179 24.12 11.75 53.92
C PHE A 179 23.81 10.26 54.10
N ARG A 180 22.79 9.71 53.42
CA ARG A 180 22.44 8.27 53.49
C ARG A 180 23.51 7.35 52.92
N TRP A 181 24.34 7.85 52.00
CA TRP A 181 25.51 7.12 51.46
C TRP A 181 26.53 6.73 52.54
N VAL A 182 26.51 7.36 53.72
CA VAL A 182 27.39 7.01 54.84
C VAL A 182 27.20 5.55 55.28
N ASN A 183 25.98 5.01 55.12
CA ASN A 183 25.70 3.60 55.43
C ASN A 183 26.49 2.62 54.55
N ASP A 184 26.92 3.07 53.37
CA ASP A 184 27.64 2.27 52.38
C ASP A 184 29.16 2.52 52.41
N ALA A 185 29.66 3.30 53.38
CA ALA A 185 31.06 3.68 53.50
C ALA A 185 31.77 2.87 54.63
N PRO A 186 32.25 1.64 54.36
CA PRO A 186 32.55 0.64 55.40
C PRO A 186 33.73 0.98 56.32
N LYS A 187 34.62 1.90 55.93
CA LYS A 187 35.80 2.31 56.72
C LYS A 187 35.77 3.75 57.20
N LEU A 188 34.76 4.53 56.81
CA LEU A 188 34.66 5.92 57.19
C LEU A 188 34.32 6.01 58.68
N THR A 189 35.13 6.72 59.45
CA THR A 189 34.90 6.89 60.90
C THR A 189 34.91 8.36 61.33
N ARG A 190 35.30 9.28 60.43
CA ARG A 190 35.34 10.71 60.68
C ARG A 190 34.73 11.48 59.51
N LEU A 191 33.59 12.14 59.74
CA LEU A 191 32.95 13.03 58.77
C LEU A 191 32.79 14.44 59.35
N SER A 192 33.45 15.40 58.71
CA SER A 192 33.26 16.84 58.95
C SER A 192 32.46 17.44 57.80
N ALA A 193 31.20 17.76 58.02
CA ALA A 193 30.27 18.26 57.00
C ALA A 193 29.42 19.44 57.50
N THR A 194 29.89 20.17 58.51
CA THR A 194 29.23 21.37 59.03
C THR A 194 29.01 22.42 57.93
N GLY A 195 27.85 23.08 57.96
CA GLY A 195 27.61 24.29 57.19
C GLY A 195 27.31 24.07 55.71
N GLN A 196 26.67 22.96 55.33
CA GLN A 196 26.25 22.73 53.95
C GLN A 196 25.29 23.80 53.44
N ASN A 197 25.36 24.10 52.15
CA ASN A 197 24.51 25.05 51.46
C ASN A 197 23.67 24.33 50.40
N THR A 198 22.62 23.67 50.85
CA THR A 198 21.77 22.82 50.02
C THR A 198 20.89 23.63 49.06
N GLY A 199 20.65 23.11 47.86
CA GLY A 199 19.72 23.70 46.89
C GLY A 199 20.26 24.85 46.02
N ARG A 200 21.35 25.52 46.42
CA ARG A 200 21.82 26.80 45.85
C ARG A 200 22.05 26.82 44.35
N ASP A 201 22.61 25.75 43.79
CA ASP A 201 22.99 25.67 42.38
C ASP A 201 21.94 24.95 41.51
N ASN A 202 20.73 24.75 42.04
CA ASN A 202 19.64 24.15 41.28
C ASN A 202 18.96 25.17 40.36
N ALA A 203 18.54 24.71 39.19
CA ALA A 203 17.52 25.40 38.41
C ALA A 203 16.25 25.60 39.25
N ALA A 204 15.40 26.55 38.84
CA ALA A 204 14.10 26.72 39.45
C ALA A 204 13.32 25.40 39.38
N VAL A 205 12.69 25.02 40.49
CA VAL A 205 11.90 23.79 40.59
C VAL A 205 10.44 24.15 40.30
N ASN A 206 9.83 23.44 39.36
CA ASN A 206 8.41 23.61 39.07
C ASN A 206 7.59 23.08 40.26
N LEU A 207 6.71 23.93 40.78
CA LEU A 207 5.77 23.60 41.83
C LEU A 207 4.36 23.93 41.35
N MET A 208 3.48 22.94 41.37
CA MET A 208 2.08 23.14 40.99
C MET A 208 1.39 24.07 41.99
N ARG A 209 0.54 24.97 41.49
CA ARG A 209 -0.16 25.98 42.29
C ARG A 209 -1.00 25.33 43.39
N SER A 210 -1.61 24.17 43.16
CA SER A 210 -2.33 23.41 44.19
C SER A 210 -1.52 23.04 45.43
N LYS A 211 -0.18 23.04 45.34
CA LYS A 211 0.72 22.82 46.49
C LYS A 211 0.84 24.04 47.40
N LEU A 212 0.47 25.22 46.89
CA LEU A 212 0.34 26.45 47.66
C LEU A 212 -1.06 26.48 48.24
N ILE A 213 -1.18 26.34 49.56
CA ILE A 213 -2.48 26.32 50.22
C ILE A 213 -2.92 27.78 50.43
N TYR A 214 -3.79 28.27 49.55
CA TYR A 214 -4.37 29.61 49.67
C TYR A 214 -5.64 29.61 50.52
N ASP A 215 -5.68 30.49 51.52
CA ASP A 215 -6.88 30.80 52.32
C ASP A 215 -7.34 32.22 51.95
N SER A 216 -8.46 32.32 51.25
CA SER A 216 -9.01 33.58 50.75
C SER A 216 -9.63 34.45 51.85
N GLU A 217 -10.12 33.85 52.94
CA GLU A 217 -10.68 34.60 54.08
C GLU A 217 -9.56 35.27 54.88
N ARG A 218 -8.44 34.54 55.07
CA ARG A 218 -7.27 35.04 55.80
C ARG A 218 -6.28 35.78 54.91
N LYS A 219 -6.41 35.68 53.59
CA LYS A 219 -5.48 36.21 52.59
C LYS A 219 -4.06 35.71 52.83
N THR A 220 -3.91 34.40 53.00
CA THR A 220 -2.62 33.76 53.29
C THR A 220 -2.29 32.67 52.30
N ILE A 221 -1.01 32.54 51.94
CA ILE A 221 -0.46 31.34 51.28
C ILE A 221 0.31 30.54 52.31
N THR A 222 0.08 29.23 52.40
CA THR A 222 0.89 28.31 53.18
C THR A 222 1.69 27.39 52.27
N LEU A 223 3.00 27.31 52.52
CA LEU A 223 3.99 26.51 51.82
C LEU A 223 4.46 25.36 52.73
N PRO A 224 4.04 24.11 52.50
CA PRO A 224 4.54 22.97 53.25
C PRO A 224 6.00 22.69 52.86
N PHE A 225 6.89 22.59 53.85
CA PHE A 225 8.30 22.27 53.59
C PHE A 225 8.50 20.86 53.02
N ALA A 226 7.52 19.97 53.13
CA ALA A 226 7.55 18.66 52.47
C ALA A 226 7.67 18.76 50.93
N GLU A 227 7.27 19.88 50.33
CA GLU A 227 7.36 20.11 48.88
C GLU A 227 8.75 20.64 48.46
N PHE A 228 9.66 20.91 49.41
CA PHE A 228 10.96 21.54 49.14
C PHE A 228 12.00 20.45 48.89
N PRO A 229 12.57 20.34 47.67
CA PRO A 229 13.49 19.27 47.32
C PRO A 229 14.89 19.52 47.88
N LYS A 230 15.71 18.46 47.93
CA LYS A 230 17.14 18.51 48.33
C LYS A 230 17.39 19.18 49.68
N GLN A 231 16.49 18.97 50.64
CA GLN A 231 16.76 19.33 52.02
C GLN A 231 17.89 18.46 52.58
N LEU A 232 18.61 18.99 53.57
CA LEU A 232 19.61 18.23 54.30
C LEU A 232 18.95 16.97 54.88
N THR A 233 19.51 15.79 54.62
CA THR A 233 18.96 14.52 55.06
C THR A 233 20.09 13.68 55.66
N ASN A 234 19.92 13.30 56.92
CA ASN A 234 20.87 12.51 57.69
C ASN A 234 20.87 11.04 57.25
N PHE A 235 21.85 10.25 57.73
CA PHE A 235 22.03 8.85 57.34
C PHE A 235 20.83 7.94 57.66
N ASP A 236 20.04 8.31 58.66
CA ASP A 236 18.82 7.64 59.14
C ASP A 236 17.53 8.18 58.50
N GLY A 237 17.65 9.14 57.57
CA GLY A 237 16.52 9.80 56.92
C GLY A 237 15.96 11.00 57.69
N TYR A 238 16.55 11.38 58.84
CA TYR A 238 16.16 12.60 59.55
C TYR A 238 16.46 13.86 58.72
N THR A 239 15.45 14.69 58.53
CA THR A 239 15.57 16.02 57.90
C THR A 239 15.41 17.08 58.99
N PRO A 240 16.45 17.88 59.30
CA PRO A 240 16.34 18.93 60.30
C PRO A 240 15.38 20.03 59.80
N PRO A 241 14.55 20.59 60.69
CA PRO A 241 13.66 21.68 60.32
C PRO A 241 14.44 22.95 59.99
N PHE A 242 13.84 23.85 59.22
CA PHE A 242 14.35 25.21 59.06
C PHE A 242 14.26 26.00 60.37
N SER A 243 15.08 27.05 60.49
CA SER A 243 14.98 28.00 61.61
C SER A 243 13.64 28.71 61.59
N THR A 244 12.99 28.81 62.75
CA THR A 244 11.77 29.60 62.92
C THR A 244 12.07 31.09 63.17
N ALA A 245 13.35 31.47 63.29
CA ALA A 245 13.75 32.86 63.45
C ALA A 245 13.69 33.57 62.08
N LEU A 246 12.88 34.62 61.97
CA LEU A 246 12.72 35.37 60.73
C LEU A 246 14.02 36.06 60.29
N SER A 247 14.94 36.37 61.22
CA SER A 247 16.28 36.89 60.90
C SER A 247 17.16 35.90 60.13
N ASP A 248 16.81 34.62 60.15
CA ASP A 248 17.52 33.55 59.45
C ASP A 248 16.90 33.23 58.08
N THR A 249 15.83 33.93 57.69
CA THR A 249 15.08 33.66 56.47
C THR A 249 15.09 34.87 55.55
N TYR A 250 15.38 34.63 54.28
CA TYR A 250 15.22 35.54 53.17
C TYR A 250 14.22 34.90 52.19
N PHE A 251 13.05 35.50 52.05
CA PHE A 251 11.97 34.97 51.21
C PHE A 251 11.53 36.03 50.20
N VAL A 252 11.45 35.62 48.93
CA VAL A 252 11.03 36.48 47.81
C VAL A 252 9.82 35.84 47.16
N PHE A 253 8.77 36.61 46.93
CA PHE A 253 7.56 36.17 46.22
C PHE A 253 7.36 37.08 45.01
N ASP A 254 7.34 36.51 43.80
CA ASP A 254 7.29 37.24 42.52
C ASP A 254 8.28 38.41 42.42
N GLY A 255 9.54 38.14 42.80
CA GLY A 255 10.61 39.13 42.75
C GLY A 255 10.58 40.21 43.85
N VAL A 256 9.59 40.16 44.76
CA VAL A 256 9.50 41.08 45.90
C VAL A 256 9.91 40.37 47.19
N GLU A 257 10.91 40.93 47.89
CA GLU A 257 11.30 40.45 49.22
C GLU A 257 10.15 40.70 50.23
N MET A 258 9.78 39.65 50.96
CA MET A 258 8.71 39.73 51.95
C MET A 258 9.28 40.11 53.32
N GLY A 259 8.72 41.17 53.92
CA GLY A 259 9.07 41.61 55.27
C GLY A 259 8.70 40.58 56.34
N ALA A 260 9.45 40.58 57.44
CA ALA A 260 9.24 39.68 58.59
C ALA A 260 7.81 39.78 59.17
N ASP A 261 7.18 40.95 59.11
CA ASP A 261 5.80 41.18 59.53
C ASP A 261 4.75 40.40 58.71
N ARG A 262 5.14 39.90 57.53
CA ARG A 262 4.29 39.12 56.63
C ARG A 262 4.55 37.62 56.70
N LEU A 263 5.58 37.17 57.40
CA LEU A 263 5.98 35.77 57.42
C LEU A 263 5.71 35.13 58.78
N THR A 264 5.28 33.87 58.75
CA THR A 264 5.19 33.02 59.94
C THR A 264 5.79 31.66 59.60
N ILE A 265 6.71 31.17 60.43
CA ILE A 265 7.44 29.92 60.19
C ILE A 265 7.25 29.02 61.39
N ASP A 266 6.80 27.79 61.14
CA ASP A 266 6.88 26.68 62.09
C ASP A 266 7.83 25.60 61.58
N THR A 267 7.91 24.45 62.23
CA THR A 267 8.85 23.38 61.84
C THR A 267 8.55 22.73 60.50
N ASN A 268 7.31 22.87 60.00
CA ASN A 268 6.78 22.12 58.86
C ASN A 268 6.33 23.00 57.69
N ARG A 269 6.11 24.30 57.91
CA ARG A 269 5.59 25.21 56.87
C ARG A 269 6.06 26.65 57.05
N LEU A 270 6.00 27.38 55.94
CA LEU A 270 6.06 28.84 55.86
C LEU A 270 4.66 29.37 55.49
N THR A 271 4.16 30.37 56.20
CA THR A 271 2.92 31.08 55.87
C THR A 271 3.26 32.53 55.51
N ILE A 272 2.74 32.98 54.37
CA ILE A 272 2.84 34.34 53.86
C ILE A 272 1.49 35.01 54.04
N ASN A 273 1.47 36.15 54.70
CA ASN A 273 0.26 36.92 55.00
C ASN A 273 0.04 38.06 54.01
N GLN A 274 -1.20 38.55 53.96
CA GLN A 274 -1.60 39.71 53.16
C GLN A 274 -1.42 39.48 51.64
N ILE A 275 -1.83 38.31 51.15
CA ILE A 275 -1.83 37.96 49.73
C ILE A 275 -3.26 38.04 49.19
N GLU A 276 -3.53 39.02 48.33
CA GLU A 276 -4.81 39.16 47.64
C GLU A 276 -5.03 38.01 46.64
N PRO A 277 -6.29 37.63 46.34
CA PRO A 277 -6.60 36.52 45.44
C PRO A 277 -5.90 36.66 44.07
N ASP A 278 -5.94 37.85 43.47
CA ASP A 278 -5.29 38.12 42.18
C ASP A 278 -3.78 37.93 42.25
N ALA A 279 -3.14 38.21 43.39
CA ALA A 279 -1.71 38.00 43.56
C ALA A 279 -1.39 36.50 43.67
N TYR A 280 -2.25 35.70 44.30
CA TYR A 280 -2.11 34.24 44.32
C TYR A 280 -2.34 33.63 42.93
N GLU A 281 -3.39 34.01 42.22
CA GLU A 281 -3.74 33.45 40.89
C GLU A 281 -2.67 33.77 39.83
N ASN A 282 -2.07 34.95 39.91
CA ASN A 282 -1.03 35.38 38.96
C ASN A 282 0.39 35.08 39.42
N ALA A 283 0.58 34.44 40.57
CA ALA A 283 1.92 34.17 41.07
C ALA A 283 2.70 33.24 40.14
N THR A 284 3.95 33.58 39.89
CA THR A 284 4.84 32.92 38.93
C THR A 284 6.05 32.28 39.58
N SER A 285 6.50 32.80 40.73
CA SER A 285 7.72 32.29 41.36
C SER A 285 7.87 32.68 42.82
N PHE A 286 8.71 31.95 43.54
CA PHE A 286 9.24 32.37 44.83
C PHE A 286 10.65 31.83 45.06
N ILE A 287 11.40 32.47 45.96
CA ILE A 287 12.72 32.01 46.43
C ILE A 287 12.63 31.84 47.93
N TYR A 288 13.04 30.67 48.42
CA TYR A 288 13.22 30.43 49.85
C TYR A 288 14.70 30.20 50.16
N ASN A 289 15.26 31.09 51.00
CA ASN A 289 16.63 31.01 51.49
C ASN A 289 16.62 31.08 53.02
N ALA A 290 16.97 30.00 53.71
CA ALA A 290 16.90 29.94 55.16
C ALA A 290 18.01 29.10 55.80
N ARG A 291 18.29 29.33 57.08
CA ARG A 291 19.15 28.44 57.88
C ARG A 291 18.39 27.21 58.35
N TYR A 292 19.09 26.08 58.49
CA TYR A 292 18.57 24.94 59.23
C TYR A 292 18.69 25.14 60.74
N ASN A 293 17.71 24.66 61.50
CA ASN A 293 17.84 24.43 62.94
C ASN A 293 18.46 23.06 63.18
N ASN A 294 19.77 22.94 62.91
CA ASN A 294 20.51 21.68 63.00
C ASN A 294 21.78 21.81 63.89
N PRO A 295 21.67 22.16 65.18
CA PRO A 295 22.84 22.30 66.04
C PRO A 295 23.59 20.97 66.22
N PHE A 296 24.89 21.04 66.54
CA PHE A 296 25.68 19.84 66.80
C PHE A 296 25.11 19.06 67.99
N GLY A 297 24.94 17.74 67.82
CA GLY A 297 24.42 16.85 68.85
C GLY A 297 22.89 16.69 68.89
N THR A 298 22.14 17.25 67.93
CA THR A 298 20.68 17.08 67.85
C THR A 298 20.21 16.12 66.76
N TYR A 299 21.14 15.40 66.15
CA TYR A 299 20.91 14.37 65.15
C TYR A 299 21.70 13.13 65.52
N GLU A 300 21.21 11.97 65.10
CA GLU A 300 21.87 10.70 65.37
C GLU A 300 23.25 10.64 64.69
N ILE A 301 24.13 9.82 65.27
CA ILE A 301 25.48 9.56 64.76
C ILE A 301 25.54 8.10 64.29
N PRO A 302 26.04 7.80 63.07
CA PRO A 302 26.18 6.43 62.61
C PRO A 302 27.12 5.63 63.51
N VAL A 303 26.81 4.35 63.71
CA VAL A 303 27.62 3.44 64.53
C VAL A 303 29.06 3.38 63.99
N GLY A 304 30.05 3.44 64.88
CA GLY A 304 31.47 3.33 64.52
C GLY A 304 32.15 4.67 64.19
N PHE A 305 31.42 5.77 64.08
CA PHE A 305 32.02 7.09 63.88
C PHE A 305 32.61 7.64 65.19
N THR A 306 33.88 8.06 65.13
CA THR A 306 34.55 8.80 66.20
C THR A 306 34.31 10.31 66.10
N PHE A 307 33.90 10.79 64.92
CA PHE A 307 33.48 12.16 64.70
C PHE A 307 32.47 12.21 63.55
N TYR A 308 31.30 12.79 63.79
CA TYR A 308 30.26 12.97 62.76
C TYR A 308 29.58 14.32 62.99
N ALA A 309 29.71 15.23 62.02
CA ALA A 309 29.13 16.56 62.14
C ALA A 309 28.52 17.02 60.82
N ILE A 310 27.18 17.04 60.75
CA ILE A 310 26.38 17.61 59.64
C ILE A 310 25.65 18.90 60.08
N SER A 311 26.09 19.52 61.18
CA SER A 311 25.41 20.63 61.84
C SER A 311 25.37 21.92 61.01
N ALA A 312 24.47 22.82 61.40
CA ALA A 312 24.22 24.12 60.78
C ALA A 312 23.83 23.96 59.30
N GLY A 313 24.15 24.97 58.48
CA GLY A 313 23.87 24.98 57.05
C GLY A 313 22.72 25.89 56.66
N THR A 314 22.58 26.05 55.35
CA THR A 314 21.55 26.86 54.70
C THR A 314 20.88 26.06 53.58
N TYR A 315 19.67 26.49 53.25
CA TYR A 315 18.91 26.05 52.10
C TYR A 315 18.64 27.26 51.23
N TYR A 316 18.81 27.12 49.92
CA TYR A 316 18.41 28.10 48.93
C TYR A 316 17.72 27.36 47.79
N GLN A 317 16.50 27.73 47.43
CA GLN A 317 15.84 27.16 46.24
C GLN A 317 14.92 28.21 45.61
N SER A 318 14.99 28.29 44.29
CA SER A 318 14.02 29.03 43.47
C SER A 318 12.94 28.08 43.00
N PHE A 319 11.69 28.53 43.00
CA PHE A 319 10.53 27.77 42.55
C PHE A 319 9.79 28.55 41.47
N ALA A 320 9.42 27.86 40.40
CA ALA A 320 8.49 28.36 39.39
C ALA A 320 7.09 27.80 39.73
N ILE A 321 6.10 28.66 39.81
CA ILE A 321 4.72 28.26 40.11
C ILE A 321 4.02 27.98 38.78
N GLU A 322 3.56 26.75 38.59
CA GLU A 322 2.79 26.33 37.42
C GLU A 322 1.34 26.08 37.80
N ASN A 323 0.41 26.38 36.91
CA ASN A 323 -0.97 26.00 37.13
C ASN A 323 -1.12 24.49 37.01
N ASP A 324 -1.99 23.91 37.84
CA ASP A 324 -2.32 22.50 37.71
C ASP A 324 -2.86 22.19 36.31
N PRO A 325 -2.47 21.06 35.73
CA PRO A 325 -3.02 20.64 34.45
C PRO A 325 -4.54 20.47 34.58
N ILE A 326 -5.26 21.14 33.69
CA ILE A 326 -6.72 21.00 33.60
C ILE A 326 -6.99 19.79 32.73
N ALA A 327 -7.73 18.79 33.24
CA ALA A 327 -8.15 17.66 32.42
C ALA A 327 -8.98 18.18 31.22
N GLY A 328 -8.57 17.82 30.00
CA GLY A 328 -9.30 18.14 28.79
C GLY A 328 -10.53 17.24 28.63
N ALA A 329 -11.48 17.69 27.82
CA ALA A 329 -12.55 16.83 27.34
C ALA A 329 -11.99 15.80 26.33
N PRO A 330 -12.60 14.62 26.21
CA PRO A 330 -12.09 13.58 25.31
C PRO A 330 -12.19 14.01 23.84
N VAL A 331 -11.26 13.49 23.04
CA VAL A 331 -11.34 13.52 21.58
C VAL A 331 -11.85 12.18 21.09
N ASN A 332 -13.03 12.18 20.48
CA ASN A 332 -13.69 10.98 19.98
C ASN A 332 -13.30 10.76 18.52
N VAL A 333 -12.67 9.63 18.23
CA VAL A 333 -12.25 9.24 16.88
C VAL A 333 -13.29 8.27 16.30
N HIS A 334 -13.95 8.70 15.24
CA HIS A 334 -15.01 7.98 14.53
C HIS A 334 -14.47 7.38 13.23
N TYR A 335 -14.92 6.17 12.92
CA TYR A 335 -14.61 5.47 11.68
C TYR A 335 -15.93 5.11 10.99
N VAL A 336 -16.26 5.84 9.92
CA VAL A 336 -17.59 5.75 9.30
C VAL A 336 -17.52 5.54 7.79
N ASP A 337 -18.59 5.04 7.20
CA ASP A 337 -18.77 5.03 5.74
C ASP A 337 -19.28 6.38 5.20
N GLU A 338 -19.50 6.46 3.88
CA GLU A 338 -20.02 7.64 3.18
C GLU A 338 -21.44 8.06 3.65
N GLU A 339 -22.17 7.17 4.33
CA GLU A 339 -23.52 7.40 4.87
C GLU A 339 -23.51 7.72 6.38
N ASN A 340 -22.32 7.79 7.00
CA ASN A 340 -22.07 7.94 8.44
C ASN A 340 -22.46 6.71 9.29
N ASN A 341 -22.53 5.51 8.70
CA ASN A 341 -22.66 4.28 9.48
C ASN A 341 -21.31 3.94 10.14
N GLU A 342 -21.35 3.57 11.41
CA GLU A 342 -20.15 3.24 12.20
C GLU A 342 -19.57 1.89 11.77
N LEU A 343 -18.28 1.89 11.40
CA LEU A 343 -17.57 0.71 10.90
C LEU A 343 -16.68 0.05 11.97
N ALA A 344 -16.30 0.82 12.99
CA ALA A 344 -15.55 0.35 14.15
C ALA A 344 -15.90 1.20 15.38
N PRO A 345 -15.77 0.66 16.60
CA PRO A 345 -16.07 1.40 17.82
C PRO A 345 -15.30 2.72 17.92
N VAL A 346 -15.97 3.77 18.38
CA VAL A 346 -15.35 5.06 18.73
C VAL A 346 -14.15 4.87 19.67
N GLU A 347 -13.02 5.48 19.32
CA GLU A 347 -11.83 5.54 20.17
C GLU A 347 -11.77 6.88 20.91
N GLU A 348 -11.55 6.85 22.23
CA GLU A 348 -11.46 8.04 23.06
C GLU A 348 -10.00 8.35 23.42
N LEU A 349 -9.50 9.49 22.93
CA LEU A 349 -8.23 10.04 23.38
C LEU A 349 -8.47 10.97 24.56
N ASN A 350 -7.65 10.85 25.60
CA ASN A 350 -7.73 11.64 26.83
C ASN A 350 -6.39 12.32 27.12
N GLY A 351 -6.44 13.55 27.62
CA GLY A 351 -5.25 14.34 27.98
C GLY A 351 -5.64 15.66 28.64
N ASN A 352 -4.65 16.44 29.07
CA ASN A 352 -4.87 17.74 29.69
C ASN A 352 -5.02 18.83 28.63
N VAL A 353 -5.77 19.90 28.94
CA VAL A 353 -5.94 21.06 28.06
C VAL A 353 -4.56 21.60 27.61
N ASN A 354 -4.44 21.88 26.31
CA ASN A 354 -3.20 22.26 25.62
C ASN A 354 -2.14 21.16 25.42
N GLU A 355 -2.36 19.94 25.91
CA GLU A 355 -1.55 18.80 25.46
C GLU A 355 -1.94 18.43 24.03
N SER A 356 -0.99 17.94 23.25
CA SER A 356 -1.24 17.49 21.89
C SER A 356 -1.88 16.11 21.85
N TYR A 357 -2.86 15.91 20.97
CA TYR A 357 -3.36 14.60 20.58
C TYR A 357 -3.02 14.29 19.13
N GLN A 358 -2.99 12.99 18.82
CA GLN A 358 -2.85 12.47 17.46
C GLN A 358 -3.82 11.29 17.31
N ALA A 359 -4.85 11.47 16.49
CA ALA A 359 -5.72 10.39 16.05
C ALA A 359 -5.04 9.59 14.94
N GLN A 360 -5.34 8.29 14.90
CA GLN A 360 -4.84 7.37 13.89
C GLN A 360 -5.98 6.76 13.10
N GLU A 361 -5.73 6.57 11.80
CA GLU A 361 -6.59 5.75 10.96
C GLU A 361 -6.56 4.29 11.42
N LYS A 362 -7.61 3.56 11.07
CA LYS A 362 -7.74 2.14 11.38
C LYS A 362 -7.80 1.32 10.11
N ASP A 363 -7.16 0.16 10.13
CA ASP A 363 -7.35 -0.86 9.10
C ASP A 363 -8.66 -1.61 9.40
N ILE A 364 -9.61 -1.52 8.47
CA ILE A 364 -10.96 -2.08 8.60
C ILE A 364 -11.20 -3.02 7.43
N ALA A 365 -11.45 -4.30 7.73
CA ALA A 365 -11.68 -5.33 6.71
C ALA A 365 -12.78 -4.91 5.72
N ASP A 366 -12.54 -5.11 4.43
CA ASP A 366 -13.44 -4.78 3.31
C ASP A 366 -13.68 -3.28 3.04
N TRP A 367 -13.01 -2.39 3.77
CA TRP A 367 -13.10 -0.94 3.61
C TRP A 367 -11.74 -0.34 3.28
N VAL A 368 -11.75 0.77 2.54
CA VAL A 368 -10.56 1.54 2.16
C VAL A 368 -10.76 2.97 2.62
N LEU A 369 -9.72 3.58 3.19
CA LEU A 369 -9.80 4.96 3.65
C LEU A 369 -10.00 5.90 2.47
N LYS A 370 -11.04 6.73 2.54
CA LYS A 370 -11.41 7.68 1.51
C LYS A 370 -11.04 9.12 1.88
N GLU A 371 -11.31 9.53 3.12
CA GLU A 371 -11.08 10.90 3.59
C GLU A 371 -10.39 10.90 4.96
N VAL A 372 -9.29 11.67 5.05
CA VAL A 372 -8.58 11.97 6.29
C VAL A 372 -9.05 13.35 6.76
N PRO A 373 -9.55 13.50 8.00
CA PRO A 373 -10.02 14.79 8.48
C PRO A 373 -8.84 15.75 8.76
N ASP A 374 -9.05 17.06 8.65
CA ASP A 374 -7.97 18.04 8.86
C ASP A 374 -7.48 18.10 10.32
N ASN A 375 -8.29 17.65 11.27
CA ASN A 375 -8.02 17.70 12.71
C ASN A 375 -7.50 16.38 13.31
N VAL A 376 -6.81 15.55 12.50
CA VAL A 376 -6.11 14.33 12.98
C VAL A 376 -5.10 14.60 14.07
N SER A 377 -4.59 15.83 14.17
CA SER A 377 -3.71 16.28 15.24
C SER A 377 -4.21 17.62 15.75
N GLY A 378 -4.10 17.85 17.05
CA GLY A 378 -4.52 19.11 17.66
C GLY A 378 -4.14 19.16 19.12
N LEU A 379 -4.71 20.13 19.83
CA LEU A 379 -4.59 20.21 21.28
C LEU A 379 -5.90 19.76 21.93
N PHE A 380 -5.82 19.16 23.11
CA PHE A 380 -7.00 18.96 23.95
C PHE A 380 -7.56 20.31 24.39
N THR A 381 -8.88 20.42 24.37
CA THR A 381 -9.61 21.61 24.84
C THR A 381 -10.57 21.21 25.96
N THR A 382 -11.30 22.19 26.50
CA THR A 382 -12.36 21.92 27.47
C THR A 382 -13.63 21.36 26.84
N ASP A 383 -13.73 21.41 25.51
CA ASP A 383 -14.89 20.96 24.75
C ASP A 383 -14.59 19.62 24.08
N VAL A 384 -15.60 18.75 23.98
CA VAL A 384 -15.46 17.47 23.27
C VAL A 384 -15.18 17.72 21.80
N GLN A 385 -14.16 17.05 21.26
CA GLN A 385 -13.76 17.17 19.86
C GLN A 385 -14.03 15.85 19.15
N ASN A 386 -14.40 15.92 17.86
CA ASN A 386 -14.62 14.72 17.04
C ASN A 386 -13.65 14.73 15.86
N VAL A 387 -12.99 13.59 15.64
CA VAL A 387 -12.14 13.33 14.47
C VAL A 387 -12.80 12.20 13.70
N THR A 388 -13.17 12.41 12.45
CA THR A 388 -13.93 11.43 11.66
C THR A 388 -13.15 11.01 10.44
N TYR A 389 -12.74 9.75 10.39
CA TYR A 389 -12.21 9.11 9.18
C TYR A 389 -13.37 8.53 8.38
N VAL A 390 -13.41 8.85 7.08
CA VAL A 390 -14.45 8.34 6.16
C VAL A 390 -13.85 7.27 5.27
N TYR A 391 -14.53 6.14 5.16
CA TYR A 391 -14.13 4.98 4.37
C TYR A 391 -15.11 4.74 3.24
N GLU A 392 -14.62 4.10 2.17
CA GLU A 392 -15.45 3.52 1.13
C GLU A 392 -15.27 2.01 1.07
N LYS A 393 -16.33 1.30 0.70
CA LYS A 393 -16.31 -0.14 0.53
C LYS A 393 -15.31 -0.49 -0.59
N LYS A 394 -14.42 -1.46 -0.32
CA LYS A 394 -13.38 -1.91 -1.25
C LYS A 394 -13.97 -2.31 -2.61
N ALA A 395 -13.20 -2.15 -3.69
CA ALA A 395 -13.58 -2.70 -4.99
C ALA A 395 -13.61 -4.23 -4.95
N GLY A 396 -14.64 -4.83 -5.56
CA GLY A 396 -14.64 -6.27 -5.86
C GLY A 396 -13.83 -6.56 -7.11
N GLU A 397 -13.46 -7.83 -7.28
CA GLU A 397 -12.82 -8.30 -8.50
C GLU A 397 -13.83 -8.34 -9.66
N PRO A 398 -13.38 -8.15 -10.92
CA PRO A 398 -14.26 -8.04 -12.06
C PRO A 398 -15.04 -9.32 -12.36
N VAL A 399 -16.25 -9.14 -12.88
CA VAL A 399 -17.06 -10.22 -13.45
C VAL A 399 -16.86 -10.20 -14.97
N THR A 400 -16.37 -11.29 -15.55
CA THR A 400 -16.18 -11.42 -17.00
C THR A 400 -17.31 -12.24 -17.61
N VAL A 401 -17.95 -11.71 -18.64
CA VAL A 401 -19.08 -12.32 -19.34
C VAL A 401 -18.62 -12.83 -20.70
N TYR A 402 -18.81 -14.12 -20.95
CA TYR A 402 -18.52 -14.77 -22.22
C TYR A 402 -19.80 -15.18 -22.95
N TYR A 403 -19.77 -15.07 -24.27
CA TYR A 403 -20.82 -15.53 -25.17
C TYR A 403 -20.21 -16.61 -26.08
N GLN A 404 -20.51 -17.87 -25.79
CA GLN A 404 -19.82 -19.02 -26.40
C GLN A 404 -20.78 -20.03 -27.01
N ASP A 405 -20.30 -20.83 -27.97
CA ASP A 405 -21.00 -22.05 -28.40
C ASP A 405 -20.73 -23.22 -27.44
N GLU A 406 -21.36 -24.37 -27.67
CA GLU A 406 -21.16 -25.59 -26.86
C GLU A 406 -19.73 -26.12 -26.85
N ALA A 407 -18.92 -25.77 -27.86
CA ALA A 407 -17.52 -26.15 -27.95
C ALA A 407 -16.60 -25.15 -27.24
N GLY A 408 -17.15 -24.08 -26.66
CA GLY A 408 -16.43 -23.02 -25.95
C GLY A 408 -15.82 -21.95 -26.87
N ASN A 409 -16.19 -21.91 -28.15
CA ASN A 409 -15.71 -20.88 -29.06
C ASN A 409 -16.41 -19.55 -28.77
N GLU A 410 -15.64 -18.48 -28.68
CA GLU A 410 -16.15 -17.13 -28.44
C GLU A 410 -16.88 -16.59 -29.68
N LEU A 411 -18.16 -16.25 -29.51
CA LEU A 411 -19.05 -15.75 -30.57
C LEU A 411 -19.12 -14.22 -30.61
N ALA A 412 -18.79 -13.56 -29.49
CA ALA A 412 -18.70 -12.11 -29.36
C ALA A 412 -17.67 -11.74 -28.27
N PRO A 413 -17.05 -10.56 -28.34
CA PRO A 413 -16.06 -10.12 -27.36
C PRO A 413 -16.59 -10.19 -25.93
N ALA A 414 -15.78 -10.73 -25.02
CA ALA A 414 -16.09 -10.76 -23.60
C ALA A 414 -16.29 -9.35 -23.01
N GLU A 415 -17.22 -9.24 -22.06
CA GLU A 415 -17.54 -7.99 -21.36
C GLU A 415 -17.05 -8.07 -19.90
N GLN A 416 -16.59 -6.96 -19.33
CA GLN A 416 -16.16 -6.89 -17.94
C GLN A 416 -17.02 -5.90 -17.16
N LEU A 417 -17.52 -6.34 -16.01
CA LEU A 417 -18.22 -5.50 -15.04
C LEU A 417 -17.29 -5.26 -13.86
N SER A 418 -17.33 -4.06 -13.30
CA SER A 418 -16.62 -3.68 -12.09
C SER A 418 -17.58 -3.01 -11.11
N GLY A 419 -17.36 -3.22 -9.82
CA GLY A 419 -18.20 -2.65 -8.76
C GLY A 419 -17.56 -2.78 -7.38
N LYS A 420 -18.22 -2.22 -6.37
CA LYS A 420 -17.79 -2.35 -4.96
C LYS A 420 -18.09 -3.77 -4.46
N LEU A 421 -17.26 -4.28 -3.56
CA LEU A 421 -17.42 -5.59 -2.93
C LEU A 421 -18.79 -5.68 -2.25
N ASP A 422 -19.45 -6.82 -2.39
CA ASP A 422 -20.82 -7.10 -1.91
C ASP A 422 -21.96 -6.32 -2.60
N PHE A 423 -21.65 -5.48 -3.61
CA PHE A 423 -22.69 -4.83 -4.41
C PHE A 423 -23.19 -5.77 -5.52
N PRO A 424 -24.46 -5.64 -5.95
CA PRO A 424 -25.02 -6.52 -6.97
C PRO A 424 -24.49 -6.19 -8.38
N TYR A 425 -24.36 -7.23 -9.20
CA TYR A 425 -24.22 -7.14 -10.65
C TYR A 425 -25.36 -7.91 -11.33
N SER A 426 -25.66 -7.53 -12.57
CA SER A 426 -26.60 -8.24 -13.45
C SER A 426 -26.06 -8.19 -14.88
N THR A 427 -26.29 -9.27 -15.62
CA THR A 427 -25.85 -9.46 -17.01
C THR A 427 -27.04 -9.97 -17.82
N SER A 428 -26.99 -9.80 -19.13
CA SER A 428 -28.02 -10.29 -20.05
C SER A 428 -27.39 -10.94 -21.26
N GLU A 429 -28.15 -11.82 -21.92
CA GLU A 429 -27.75 -12.34 -23.22
C GLU A 429 -27.59 -11.25 -24.28
N LYS A 430 -26.79 -11.56 -25.30
CA LYS A 430 -26.57 -10.71 -26.47
C LYS A 430 -27.28 -11.28 -27.68
N GLU A 431 -27.88 -10.42 -28.50
CA GLU A 431 -28.40 -10.81 -29.81
C GLU A 431 -27.23 -11.08 -30.77
N LEU A 432 -27.09 -12.32 -31.22
CA LEU A 432 -26.03 -12.76 -32.11
C LEU A 432 -26.63 -13.33 -33.40
N ALA A 433 -26.25 -12.77 -34.55
CA ALA A 433 -26.80 -13.19 -35.84
C ALA A 433 -26.51 -14.67 -36.14
N GLY A 434 -27.56 -15.45 -36.42
CA GLY A 434 -27.45 -16.88 -36.73
C GLY A 434 -27.30 -17.80 -35.50
N TRP A 435 -27.39 -17.26 -34.30
CA TRP A 435 -27.29 -17.99 -33.04
C TRP A 435 -28.51 -17.70 -32.15
N VAL A 436 -28.91 -18.67 -31.35
CA VAL A 436 -29.96 -18.55 -30.34
C VAL A 436 -29.39 -18.97 -28.99
N VAL A 437 -29.86 -18.35 -27.91
CA VAL A 437 -29.41 -18.68 -26.54
C VAL A 437 -29.95 -20.08 -26.20
N LYS A 438 -29.03 -20.99 -25.89
CA LYS A 438 -29.35 -22.33 -25.44
C LYS A 438 -29.44 -22.40 -23.92
N GLU A 439 -28.48 -21.79 -23.22
CA GLU A 439 -28.39 -21.83 -21.77
C GLU A 439 -28.06 -20.45 -21.20
N VAL A 440 -28.88 -19.99 -20.26
CA VAL A 440 -28.64 -18.81 -19.43
C VAL A 440 -27.97 -19.26 -18.13
N PRO A 441 -26.79 -18.72 -17.78
CA PRO A 441 -26.06 -19.15 -16.60
C PRO A 441 -26.80 -18.76 -15.31
N ALA A 442 -26.76 -19.65 -14.31
CA ALA A 442 -27.43 -19.40 -13.02
C ALA A 442 -26.85 -18.20 -12.24
N ASN A 443 -25.62 -17.79 -12.53
CA ASN A 443 -24.94 -16.63 -11.93
C ASN A 443 -24.98 -15.37 -12.80
N ALA A 444 -25.98 -15.27 -13.71
CA ALA A 444 -26.23 -14.06 -14.50
C ALA A 444 -26.49 -12.82 -13.62
N GLU A 445 -27.00 -13.03 -12.40
CA GLU A 445 -27.08 -12.05 -11.32
C GLU A 445 -26.31 -12.56 -10.10
N GLY A 446 -25.69 -11.64 -9.36
CA GLY A 446 -24.89 -11.99 -8.18
C GLY A 446 -24.34 -10.75 -7.48
N LEU A 447 -23.42 -10.95 -6.54
CA LEU A 447 -22.65 -9.88 -5.90
C LEU A 447 -21.21 -9.91 -6.41
N PHE A 448 -20.56 -8.74 -6.48
CA PHE A 448 -19.12 -8.66 -6.68
C PHE A 448 -18.40 -9.25 -5.46
N THR A 449 -17.47 -10.16 -5.69
CA THR A 449 -16.68 -10.82 -4.64
C THR A 449 -15.22 -10.38 -4.66
N ASP A 450 -14.41 -10.90 -3.75
CA ASP A 450 -12.95 -10.71 -3.72
C ASP A 450 -12.21 -11.61 -4.72
N LYS A 451 -12.94 -12.30 -5.61
CA LYS A 451 -12.42 -13.21 -6.64
C LYS A 451 -13.04 -12.90 -7.99
N ASN A 452 -12.25 -13.08 -9.04
CA ASN A 452 -12.74 -13.01 -10.41
C ASN A 452 -13.89 -14.00 -10.61
N GLN A 453 -14.99 -13.53 -11.19
CA GLN A 453 -16.16 -14.33 -11.50
C GLN A 453 -16.33 -14.43 -13.02
N THR A 454 -16.88 -15.56 -13.47
CA THR A 454 -17.13 -15.81 -14.89
C THR A 454 -18.59 -16.17 -15.10
N VAL A 455 -19.23 -15.48 -16.03
CA VAL A 455 -20.60 -15.72 -16.49
C VAL A 455 -20.53 -16.16 -17.95
N VAL A 456 -21.12 -17.31 -18.29
CA VAL A 456 -21.03 -17.86 -19.66
C VAL A 456 -22.44 -18.12 -20.19
N TYR A 457 -22.81 -17.40 -21.24
CA TYR A 457 -24.01 -17.69 -22.02
C TYR A 457 -23.65 -18.69 -23.12
N ILE A 458 -24.38 -19.82 -23.19
CA ILE A 458 -24.16 -20.86 -24.21
C ILE A 458 -25.19 -20.70 -25.31
N TYR A 459 -24.72 -20.67 -26.55
CA TYR A 459 -25.52 -20.51 -27.76
C TYR A 459 -25.49 -21.75 -28.63
N GLU A 460 -26.57 -21.95 -29.38
CA GLU A 460 -26.65 -22.93 -30.46
C GLU A 460 -27.03 -22.25 -31.78
N LYS A 461 -26.69 -22.88 -32.90
CA LYS A 461 -27.02 -22.35 -34.23
C LYS A 461 -28.53 -22.28 -34.40
N ALA A 462 -29.03 -21.15 -34.89
CA ALA A 462 -30.45 -20.97 -35.20
C ALA A 462 -30.93 -22.01 -36.23
N MET A 463 -32.23 -22.35 -36.20
CA MET A 463 -32.82 -23.18 -37.25
C MET A 463 -32.74 -22.47 -38.61
N ALA A 464 -32.36 -23.23 -39.63
CA ALA A 464 -32.36 -22.77 -41.01
C ALA A 464 -33.78 -22.78 -41.60
N ALA A 465 -33.92 -22.20 -42.79
CA ALA A 465 -35.16 -22.37 -43.54
C ALA A 465 -35.24 -23.80 -44.13
N PRO A 466 -36.44 -24.41 -44.18
CA PRO A 466 -36.60 -25.77 -44.68
C PRO A 466 -36.26 -25.86 -46.17
N ILE A 467 -35.74 -27.01 -46.57
CA ILE A 467 -35.49 -27.35 -47.97
C ILE A 467 -36.64 -28.22 -48.45
N THR A 468 -37.28 -27.84 -49.56
CA THR A 468 -38.36 -28.64 -50.16
C THR A 468 -37.85 -29.40 -51.37
N VAL A 469 -38.04 -30.72 -51.37
CA VAL A 469 -37.63 -31.63 -52.44
C VAL A 469 -38.86 -32.06 -53.24
N TYR A 470 -38.89 -31.71 -54.53
CA TYR A 470 -39.93 -32.06 -55.48
C TYR A 470 -39.49 -33.17 -56.44
N TYR A 471 -40.46 -33.98 -56.85
CA TYR A 471 -40.30 -35.07 -57.80
C TYR A 471 -41.32 -34.88 -58.92
N GLN A 472 -40.90 -34.24 -60.01
CA GLN A 472 -41.80 -33.68 -61.01
C GLN A 472 -41.57 -34.29 -62.39
N ASP A 473 -42.58 -34.20 -63.26
CA ASP A 473 -42.39 -34.41 -64.70
C ASP A 473 -41.81 -33.15 -65.39
N GLU A 474 -41.59 -33.23 -66.71
CA GLU A 474 -41.08 -32.09 -67.50
C GLU A 474 -42.05 -30.90 -67.57
N GLU A 475 -43.32 -31.11 -67.25
CA GLU A 475 -44.35 -30.07 -67.22
C GLU A 475 -44.47 -29.42 -65.84
N GLY A 476 -43.72 -29.92 -64.84
CA GLY A 476 -43.68 -29.42 -63.46
C GLY A 476 -44.76 -30.00 -62.55
N HIS A 477 -45.45 -31.07 -62.96
CA HIS A 477 -46.45 -31.73 -62.11
C HIS A 477 -45.78 -32.69 -61.14
N ASP A 478 -46.17 -32.60 -59.87
CA ASP A 478 -45.68 -33.49 -58.82
C ASP A 478 -46.17 -34.92 -59.06
N LEU A 479 -45.22 -35.86 -59.19
CA LEU A 479 -45.50 -37.28 -59.39
C LEU A 479 -45.77 -37.99 -58.05
N ILE A 480 -45.16 -37.50 -56.98
CA ILE A 480 -45.34 -37.93 -55.59
C ILE A 480 -45.26 -36.70 -54.67
N PRO A 481 -45.77 -36.76 -53.43
CA PRO A 481 -45.66 -35.65 -52.48
C PRO A 481 -44.21 -35.21 -52.26
N SER A 482 -44.02 -33.90 -52.11
CA SER A 482 -42.73 -33.31 -51.77
C SER A 482 -42.29 -33.64 -50.34
N GLU A 483 -40.99 -33.53 -50.09
CA GLU A 483 -40.36 -33.77 -48.79
C GLU A 483 -39.74 -32.48 -48.24
N GLN A 484 -39.78 -32.30 -46.91
CA GLN A 484 -39.08 -31.23 -46.23
C GLN A 484 -37.87 -31.77 -45.49
N LEU A 485 -36.72 -31.14 -45.69
CA LEU A 485 -35.53 -31.34 -44.86
C LEU A 485 -35.40 -30.13 -43.94
N ASP A 486 -35.23 -30.39 -42.65
CA ASP A 486 -35.02 -29.38 -41.61
C ASP A 486 -33.64 -29.58 -40.98
N GLY A 487 -33.00 -28.48 -40.58
CA GLY A 487 -31.70 -28.50 -39.93
C GLY A 487 -31.31 -27.13 -39.37
N ASN A 488 -30.26 -27.11 -38.56
CA ASN A 488 -29.69 -25.85 -38.08
C ASN A 488 -28.88 -25.17 -39.19
N LEU A 489 -28.76 -23.84 -39.10
CA LEU A 489 -27.98 -23.04 -40.05
C LEU A 489 -26.55 -23.59 -40.17
N ASP A 490 -26.06 -23.69 -41.41
CA ASP A 490 -24.76 -24.24 -41.79
C ASP A 490 -24.59 -25.76 -41.57
N ALA A 491 -25.63 -26.48 -41.12
CA ALA A 491 -25.59 -27.94 -41.07
C ALA A 491 -25.65 -28.53 -42.49
N PRO A 492 -24.96 -29.66 -42.76
CA PRO A 492 -25.02 -30.31 -44.05
C PRO A 492 -26.37 -31.02 -44.28
N TYR A 493 -26.86 -30.99 -45.52
CA TYR A 493 -28.00 -31.79 -45.97
C TYR A 493 -27.64 -32.66 -47.17
N GLU A 494 -28.42 -33.72 -47.37
CA GLU A 494 -28.37 -34.58 -48.55
C GLU A 494 -29.79 -35.00 -48.94
N ALA A 495 -30.22 -34.62 -50.15
CA ALA A 495 -31.50 -35.02 -50.72
C ALA A 495 -31.34 -36.30 -51.55
N SER A 496 -32.27 -37.23 -51.36
CA SER A 496 -32.25 -38.54 -52.03
C SER A 496 -33.23 -38.61 -53.18
N ILE A 497 -32.80 -39.24 -54.27
CA ILE A 497 -33.66 -39.64 -55.40
C ILE A 497 -34.68 -40.71 -54.95
N LYS A 498 -35.86 -40.74 -55.57
CA LYS A 498 -36.92 -41.75 -55.32
C LYS A 498 -37.25 -42.51 -56.60
N GLU A 499 -37.52 -43.81 -56.48
CA GLU A 499 -38.03 -44.63 -57.57
C GLU A 499 -39.55 -44.41 -57.72
N ILE A 500 -40.01 -44.07 -58.93
CA ILE A 500 -41.41 -43.76 -59.23
C ILE A 500 -41.89 -44.68 -60.36
N ALA A 501 -42.91 -45.50 -60.10
CA ALA A 501 -43.39 -46.48 -61.07
C ALA A 501 -43.91 -45.83 -62.37
N GLY A 502 -43.45 -46.32 -63.53
CA GLY A 502 -43.83 -45.77 -64.85
C GLY A 502 -43.04 -44.53 -65.29
N TRP A 503 -42.13 -44.04 -64.45
CA TRP A 503 -41.31 -42.85 -64.70
C TRP A 503 -39.82 -43.18 -64.54
N VAL A 504 -38.98 -42.56 -65.34
CA VAL A 504 -37.52 -42.71 -65.27
C VAL A 504 -36.89 -41.35 -65.00
N LEU A 505 -35.85 -41.30 -64.16
CA LEU A 505 -35.17 -40.04 -63.88
C LEU A 505 -34.55 -39.50 -65.17
N LYS A 506 -34.93 -38.28 -65.52
CA LYS A 506 -34.35 -37.56 -66.65
C LYS A 506 -33.23 -36.64 -66.20
N THR A 507 -33.44 -35.88 -65.12
CA THR A 507 -32.50 -34.86 -64.66
C THR A 507 -32.42 -34.84 -63.14
N SER A 508 -31.19 -34.98 -62.63
CA SER A 508 -30.84 -34.72 -61.24
C SER A 508 -30.28 -33.31 -61.11
N PRO A 509 -30.75 -32.49 -60.16
CA PRO A 509 -30.21 -31.16 -59.94
C PRO A 509 -28.81 -31.24 -59.28
N GLU A 510 -28.02 -30.16 -59.37
CA GLU A 510 -26.67 -30.13 -58.81
C GLU A 510 -26.65 -29.90 -57.28
N ASN A 511 -27.68 -29.25 -56.73
CA ASN A 511 -27.80 -28.89 -55.31
C ASN A 511 -28.36 -30.03 -54.43
N THR A 512 -28.06 -31.29 -54.75
CA THR A 512 -28.54 -32.46 -53.97
C THR A 512 -27.80 -32.65 -52.64
N LYS A 513 -26.65 -31.99 -52.48
CA LYS A 513 -25.93 -31.87 -51.21
C LYS A 513 -25.51 -30.42 -51.01
N GLY A 514 -25.52 -29.95 -49.78
CA GLY A 514 -25.14 -28.59 -49.47
C GLY A 514 -25.22 -28.30 -47.97
N LEU A 515 -25.19 -27.02 -47.62
CA LEU A 515 -25.46 -26.55 -46.26
C LEU A 515 -26.84 -25.89 -46.21
N PHE A 516 -27.53 -26.08 -45.10
CA PHE A 516 -28.75 -25.35 -44.78
C PHE A 516 -28.48 -23.85 -44.68
N THR A 517 -29.30 -23.04 -45.35
CA THR A 517 -29.17 -21.57 -45.37
C THR A 517 -30.36 -20.89 -44.68
N ASP A 518 -30.23 -19.59 -44.40
CA ASP A 518 -31.32 -18.75 -43.88
C ASP A 518 -32.48 -18.55 -44.87
N LYS A 519 -32.28 -18.95 -46.15
CA LYS A 519 -33.28 -18.92 -47.21
C LYS A 519 -33.76 -20.32 -47.53
N ALA A 520 -35.07 -20.46 -47.77
CA ALA A 520 -35.65 -21.71 -48.23
C ALA A 520 -35.04 -22.10 -49.57
N GLN A 521 -34.68 -23.38 -49.72
CA GLN A 521 -34.10 -23.92 -50.95
C GLN A 521 -35.05 -24.96 -51.54
N THR A 522 -34.97 -25.10 -52.87
CA THR A 522 -35.77 -26.07 -53.61
C THR A 522 -34.86 -27.00 -54.39
N ILE A 523 -35.13 -28.30 -54.32
CA ILE A 523 -34.46 -29.35 -55.09
C ILE A 523 -35.53 -30.02 -55.94
N VAL A 524 -35.36 -30.07 -57.25
CA VAL A 524 -36.34 -30.66 -58.18
C VAL A 524 -35.67 -31.77 -58.97
N TYR A 525 -36.12 -33.00 -58.74
CA TYR A 525 -35.79 -34.13 -59.61
C TYR A 525 -36.82 -34.18 -60.74
N ILE A 526 -36.36 -34.15 -62.00
CA ILE A 526 -37.24 -34.21 -63.18
C ILE A 526 -37.22 -35.63 -63.75
N TYR A 527 -38.40 -36.19 -63.96
CA TYR A 527 -38.64 -37.51 -64.51
C TYR A 527 -39.31 -37.40 -65.88
N GLU A 528 -39.05 -38.37 -66.76
CA GLU A 528 -39.79 -38.55 -68.00
C GLU A 528 -40.56 -39.86 -67.98
N LYS A 529 -41.68 -39.87 -68.70
CA LYS A 529 -42.54 -41.05 -68.76
C LYS A 529 -41.81 -42.16 -69.50
N ALA A 530 -41.81 -43.37 -68.92
CA ALA A 530 -41.12 -44.51 -69.52
C ALA A 530 -41.66 -44.81 -70.93
N ASN A 531 -40.82 -45.36 -71.81
CA ASN A 531 -41.26 -45.78 -73.15
C ASN A 531 -42.16 -47.02 -73.06
N GLY A 532 -43.25 -47.03 -73.84
CA GLY A 532 -44.07 -48.22 -74.04
C GLY A 532 -43.38 -49.20 -74.97
N ALA A 533 -43.80 -50.47 -74.92
CA ALA A 533 -43.33 -51.49 -75.82
C ALA A 533 -43.90 -51.27 -77.24
N PRO A 534 -43.15 -51.60 -78.31
CA PRO A 534 -43.56 -51.31 -79.69
C PRO A 534 -44.84 -52.05 -80.10
N VAL A 535 -45.66 -51.39 -80.91
CA VAL A 535 -46.87 -51.95 -81.52
C VAL A 535 -46.54 -52.39 -82.94
N THR A 536 -46.76 -53.67 -83.27
CA THR A 536 -46.48 -54.23 -84.59
C THR A 536 -47.75 -54.33 -85.43
N VAL A 537 -47.74 -53.79 -86.64
CA VAL A 537 -48.86 -53.77 -87.58
C VAL A 537 -48.59 -54.71 -88.75
N ASP A 538 -49.51 -55.64 -88.99
CA ASP A 538 -49.43 -56.65 -90.04
C ASP A 538 -50.62 -56.56 -91.01
N TYR A 539 -50.34 -56.81 -92.29
CA TYR A 539 -51.34 -56.86 -93.35
C TYR A 539 -51.25 -58.23 -94.01
N GLN A 540 -52.28 -59.05 -93.86
CA GLN A 540 -52.25 -60.45 -94.28
C GLN A 540 -53.53 -60.88 -94.99
N ASP A 541 -53.46 -61.96 -95.77
CA ASP A 541 -54.66 -62.58 -96.35
C ASP A 541 -55.42 -63.47 -95.35
N THR A 542 -56.54 -64.05 -95.79
CA THR A 542 -57.34 -64.99 -94.99
C THR A 542 -56.61 -66.28 -94.60
N GLU A 543 -55.48 -66.57 -95.25
CA GLU A 543 -54.63 -67.74 -94.96
C GLU A 543 -53.41 -67.35 -94.09
N GLY A 544 -53.29 -66.08 -93.71
CA GLY A 544 -52.22 -65.55 -92.86
C GLY A 544 -50.93 -65.18 -93.60
N SER A 545 -50.93 -65.21 -94.94
CA SER A 545 -49.77 -64.80 -95.73
C SER A 545 -49.66 -63.28 -95.75
N LYS A 546 -48.48 -62.75 -95.41
CA LYS A 546 -48.24 -61.30 -95.38
C LYS A 546 -48.29 -60.71 -96.78
N LEU A 547 -49.12 -59.69 -96.93
CA LEU A 547 -49.25 -58.90 -98.16
C LEU A 547 -48.24 -57.74 -98.19
N SER A 548 -47.69 -57.36 -97.04
CA SER A 548 -46.56 -56.43 -96.92
C SER A 548 -45.71 -56.70 -95.67
N PRO A 549 -44.48 -56.16 -95.57
CA PRO A 549 -43.71 -56.18 -94.33
C PRO A 549 -44.48 -55.54 -93.16
N SER A 550 -44.15 -56.00 -91.95
CA SER A 550 -44.70 -55.46 -90.70
C SER A 550 -44.18 -54.05 -90.43
N GLU A 551 -45.01 -53.21 -89.85
CA GLU A 551 -44.62 -51.88 -89.38
C GLU A 551 -44.53 -51.89 -87.85
N GLN A 552 -43.58 -51.15 -87.27
CA GLN A 552 -43.53 -50.93 -85.83
C GLN A 552 -43.81 -49.47 -85.53
N LEU A 553 -44.71 -49.25 -84.57
CA LEU A 553 -44.90 -47.97 -83.92
C LEU A 553 -44.17 -48.03 -82.58
N THR A 554 -43.48 -46.96 -82.22
CA THR A 554 -42.91 -46.74 -80.89
C THR A 554 -43.49 -45.46 -80.31
N GLY A 555 -43.67 -45.42 -79.00
CA GLY A 555 -44.20 -44.26 -78.30
C GLY A 555 -44.06 -44.39 -76.79
N GLN A 556 -44.28 -43.29 -76.08
CA GLN A 556 -44.28 -43.25 -74.61
C GLN A 556 -45.40 -44.11 -74.03
N LEU A 557 -45.22 -44.65 -72.83
CA LEU A 557 -46.22 -45.45 -72.14
C LEU A 557 -47.52 -44.65 -71.99
N ASP A 558 -48.64 -45.28 -72.35
CA ASP A 558 -50.00 -44.71 -72.43
C ASP A 558 -50.23 -43.67 -73.54
N ALA A 559 -49.26 -43.39 -74.42
CA ALA A 559 -49.53 -42.56 -75.61
C ALA A 559 -50.41 -43.32 -76.60
N THR A 560 -51.25 -42.61 -77.36
CA THR A 560 -52.11 -43.23 -78.37
C THR A 560 -51.33 -43.63 -79.61
N TYR A 561 -51.72 -44.75 -80.23
CA TYR A 561 -51.32 -45.12 -81.58
C TYR A 561 -52.56 -45.34 -82.46
N GLU A 562 -52.44 -45.08 -83.76
CA GLU A 562 -53.47 -45.35 -84.77
C GLU A 562 -52.84 -45.94 -86.02
N THR A 563 -53.48 -46.95 -86.59
CA THR A 563 -53.07 -47.65 -87.81
C THR A 563 -54.17 -47.56 -88.85
N MET A 564 -53.81 -47.68 -90.13
CA MET A 564 -54.78 -47.63 -91.24
C MET A 564 -54.62 -48.83 -92.17
N ALA A 565 -55.73 -49.27 -92.76
CA ALA A 565 -55.70 -50.32 -93.78
C ALA A 565 -54.99 -49.81 -95.06
N LYS A 566 -54.23 -50.69 -95.71
CA LYS A 566 -53.65 -50.46 -97.04
C LYS A 566 -54.54 -51.00 -98.15
N SER A 567 -54.36 -50.53 -99.38
CA SER A 567 -54.98 -51.10 -100.58
C SER A 567 -53.99 -51.98 -101.32
N PHE A 568 -54.42 -53.19 -101.69
CA PHE A 568 -53.63 -54.15 -102.47
C PHE A 568 -54.41 -54.54 -103.73
N ILE A 569 -53.78 -54.44 -104.91
CA ILE A 569 -54.44 -54.75 -106.20
C ILE A 569 -54.84 -56.23 -106.24
N GLY A 570 -56.11 -56.51 -106.60
CA GLY A 570 -56.66 -57.86 -106.64
C GLY A 570 -57.13 -58.42 -105.29
N TRP A 571 -57.01 -57.62 -104.23
CA TRP A 571 -57.45 -57.95 -102.87
C TRP A 571 -58.43 -56.91 -102.35
N GLU A 572 -59.48 -57.36 -101.68
CA GLU A 572 -60.40 -56.52 -100.94
C GLU A 572 -60.18 -56.68 -99.44
N LEU A 573 -60.28 -55.57 -98.70
CA LEU A 573 -60.16 -55.60 -97.24
C LEU A 573 -61.35 -56.34 -96.67
N LYS A 574 -61.07 -57.42 -95.94
CA LYS A 574 -62.09 -58.25 -95.31
C LYS A 574 -62.36 -57.79 -93.88
N GLN A 575 -61.32 -57.47 -93.12
CA GLN A 575 -61.45 -57.16 -91.71
C GLN A 575 -60.46 -56.09 -91.26
N VAL A 576 -60.99 -55.08 -90.58
CA VAL A 576 -60.22 -54.10 -89.80
C VAL A 576 -60.08 -54.62 -88.37
N PRO A 577 -58.86 -54.66 -87.79
CA PRO A 577 -58.67 -55.07 -86.41
C PRO A 577 -59.32 -54.07 -85.46
N THR A 578 -59.91 -54.57 -84.38
CA THR A 578 -60.59 -53.73 -83.39
C THR A 578 -59.60 -52.85 -82.60
N ASN A 579 -58.33 -53.23 -82.54
CA ASN A 579 -57.24 -52.49 -81.90
C ASN A 579 -56.39 -51.66 -82.90
N ALA A 580 -56.98 -51.29 -84.06
CA ALA A 580 -56.38 -50.34 -84.99
C ALA A 580 -56.08 -48.97 -84.37
N LYS A 581 -56.73 -48.65 -83.24
CA LYS A 581 -56.36 -47.56 -82.35
C LYS A 581 -56.20 -48.12 -80.94
N GLY A 582 -55.18 -47.67 -80.22
CA GLY A 582 -54.90 -48.14 -78.86
C GLY A 582 -53.92 -47.22 -78.13
N LEU A 583 -53.51 -47.62 -76.93
CA LEU A 583 -52.42 -46.98 -76.19
C LEU A 583 -51.20 -47.89 -76.21
N PHE A 584 -50.00 -47.31 -76.25
CA PHE A 584 -48.76 -48.05 -76.00
C PHE A 584 -48.76 -48.58 -74.57
N THR A 585 -48.76 -49.90 -74.43
CA THR A 585 -48.63 -50.56 -73.12
C THR A 585 -47.17 -50.90 -72.81
N SER A 586 -46.88 -51.35 -71.60
CA SER A 586 -45.57 -51.92 -71.26
C SER A 586 -45.32 -53.27 -71.93
N GLU A 587 -46.35 -53.88 -72.52
CA GLU A 587 -46.30 -55.12 -73.29
C GLU A 587 -46.39 -54.87 -74.81
N ASN A 588 -45.76 -55.72 -75.61
CA ASN A 588 -45.82 -55.65 -77.08
C ASN A 588 -47.25 -55.92 -77.57
N GLN A 589 -47.72 -55.11 -78.51
CA GLN A 589 -49.07 -55.23 -79.08
C GLN A 589 -49.02 -55.55 -80.58
N SER A 590 -50.01 -56.29 -81.10
CA SER A 590 -50.10 -56.65 -82.53
C SER A 590 -51.45 -56.27 -83.13
N VAL A 591 -51.42 -55.58 -84.28
CA VAL A 591 -52.58 -55.07 -85.01
C VAL A 591 -52.58 -55.68 -86.41
N VAL A 592 -53.65 -56.41 -86.78
CA VAL A 592 -53.64 -57.23 -88.00
C VAL A 592 -54.84 -56.94 -88.91
N TYR A 593 -54.57 -56.45 -90.13
CA TYR A 593 -55.59 -56.27 -91.18
C TYR A 593 -55.67 -57.52 -92.08
N ILE A 594 -56.88 -58.01 -92.34
CA ILE A 594 -57.12 -59.24 -93.12
C ILE A 594 -57.80 -58.91 -94.46
N TYR A 595 -57.30 -59.50 -95.54
CA TYR A 595 -57.75 -59.26 -96.93
C TYR A 595 -58.17 -60.56 -97.66
N GLN A 596 -59.05 -60.44 -98.66
CA GLN A 596 -59.57 -61.57 -99.47
C GLN A 596 -59.44 -61.28 -100.99
N LYS A 597 -59.27 -62.33 -101.82
CA LYS A 597 -59.02 -62.23 -103.26
C LYS A 597 -60.33 -62.14 -104.09
N GLN A 598 -60.42 -61.24 -105.07
CA GLN A 598 -61.64 -60.99 -105.88
C GLN A 598 -61.87 -62.05 -107.00
N GLN A 599 -63.14 -62.43 -107.34
CA GLN A 599 -63.50 -63.48 -108.35
C GLN A 599 -63.91 -62.96 -109.77
N PRO A 600 -63.74 -63.74 -110.88
CA PRO A 600 -63.88 -63.24 -112.25
C PRO A 600 -65.26 -63.50 -112.89
N GLY A 601 -65.97 -62.45 -113.32
CA GLY A 601 -67.14 -62.56 -114.21
C GLY A 601 -68.31 -61.60 -113.93
N THR A 602 -68.09 -60.28 -113.91
CA THR A 602 -69.16 -59.26 -114.06
C THR A 602 -68.55 -58.00 -114.69
N SER A 603 -69.29 -57.39 -115.62
CA SER A 603 -68.84 -56.32 -116.51
C SER A 603 -68.25 -55.09 -115.80
N ILE A 604 -67.19 -54.60 -116.43
CA ILE A 604 -66.55 -53.30 -116.23
C ILE A 604 -67.52 -52.12 -116.33
N SER A 605 -67.60 -51.34 -115.25
CA SER A 605 -67.67 -49.88 -115.36
C SER A 605 -66.55 -49.32 -114.50
N GLN A 606 -65.56 -48.76 -115.17
CA GLN A 606 -64.38 -48.14 -114.57
C GLN A 606 -64.79 -47.02 -113.61
N ILE A 607 -64.30 -47.11 -112.38
CA ILE A 607 -64.10 -45.97 -111.50
C ILE A 607 -62.86 -45.23 -112.02
N GLN A 608 -63.00 -43.97 -112.40
CA GLN A 608 -61.87 -43.04 -112.36
C GLN A 608 -61.81 -42.42 -110.96
N PRO A 609 -60.66 -42.46 -110.28
CA PRO A 609 -60.51 -42.01 -108.90
C PRO A 609 -60.19 -40.52 -108.83
N PRO A 610 -60.29 -39.87 -107.65
CA PRO A 610 -59.31 -38.89 -107.26
C PRO A 610 -58.23 -39.61 -106.44
N PHE A 611 -57.13 -39.97 -107.09
CA PHE A 611 -55.84 -40.00 -106.40
C PHE A 611 -55.49 -38.55 -106.03
N LYS A 612 -55.18 -38.32 -104.75
CA LYS A 612 -54.11 -37.38 -104.39
C LYS A 612 -53.06 -38.13 -103.60
N THR A 613 -52.04 -38.53 -104.37
CA THR A 613 -50.61 -38.65 -104.04
C THR A 613 -50.21 -38.35 -102.60
N ALA A 614 -49.66 -39.37 -101.97
CA ALA A 614 -48.68 -39.20 -100.90
C ALA A 614 -47.33 -38.75 -101.48
N ASN A 615 -46.58 -38.08 -100.59
CA ASN A 615 -45.15 -37.79 -100.56
C ASN A 615 -44.66 -36.53 -101.29
N PRO A 616 -43.56 -35.88 -100.84
CA PRO A 616 -42.62 -36.31 -99.79
C PRO A 616 -42.33 -35.24 -98.70
N LEU A 617 -41.78 -35.67 -97.55
CA LEU A 617 -40.84 -34.86 -96.75
C LEU A 617 -39.71 -34.34 -97.68
N PRO A 618 -39.14 -33.12 -97.51
CA PRO A 618 -38.18 -32.94 -96.42
C PRO A 618 -37.91 -31.49 -95.91
N ALA A 619 -37.35 -31.45 -94.69
CA ALA A 619 -36.18 -30.69 -94.23
C ALA A 619 -36.01 -29.17 -94.50
N THR A 620 -35.93 -28.45 -93.36
CA THR A 620 -34.90 -27.48 -92.93
C THR A 620 -34.62 -26.17 -93.70
N ALA A 621 -34.73 -25.05 -92.96
CA ALA A 621 -33.67 -24.04 -92.73
C ALA A 621 -34.08 -23.21 -91.47
N LYS A 622 -33.34 -23.11 -90.35
CA LYS A 622 -32.05 -22.39 -90.08
C LYS A 622 -32.10 -20.94 -90.61
N VAL A 623 -31.81 -19.84 -89.89
CA VAL A 623 -31.01 -19.47 -88.70
C VAL A 623 -31.42 -18.02 -88.34
N SER A 624 -31.45 -17.57 -87.08
CA SER A 624 -30.43 -16.64 -86.53
C SER A 624 -30.68 -16.28 -85.05
N LYS A 625 -29.55 -16.18 -84.35
CA LYS A 625 -29.26 -15.97 -82.94
C LYS A 625 -29.24 -14.49 -82.50
N ASN A 626 -29.15 -14.34 -81.17
CA ASN A 626 -28.69 -13.22 -80.32
C ASN A 626 -29.77 -12.18 -79.96
N SER A 627 -29.91 -11.72 -78.71
CA SER A 627 -29.11 -11.81 -77.48
C SER A 627 -29.96 -11.37 -76.27
N LEU A 628 -29.56 -11.75 -75.06
CA LEU A 628 -30.01 -11.17 -73.77
C LEU A 628 -29.88 -9.62 -73.77
N PRO A 629 -30.62 -8.92 -72.89
CA PRO A 629 -29.96 -8.50 -71.64
C PRO A 629 -30.85 -8.59 -70.38
N GLU A 630 -30.14 -8.53 -69.25
CA GLU A 630 -30.60 -8.23 -67.89
C GLU A 630 -31.61 -7.07 -67.81
N THR A 631 -32.45 -7.09 -66.77
CA THR A 631 -32.93 -5.85 -66.14
C THR A 631 -32.82 -5.94 -64.63
N GLY A 632 -31.91 -5.12 -64.10
CA GLY A 632 -31.92 -4.69 -62.72
C GLY A 632 -32.87 -3.51 -62.49
N GLU A 633 -33.16 -3.36 -61.20
CA GLU A 633 -33.52 -2.16 -60.44
C GLU A 633 -34.89 -1.46 -60.55
N LYS A 634 -35.51 -1.45 -59.36
CA LYS A 634 -36.07 -0.31 -58.61
C LYS A 634 -37.26 0.43 -59.21
N GLN A 635 -38.39 0.37 -58.47
CA GLN A 635 -39.07 1.59 -58.07
C GLN A 635 -39.81 1.42 -56.73
N SER A 636 -39.61 2.45 -55.91
CA SER A 636 -40.14 2.76 -54.59
C SER A 636 -41.66 2.80 -54.53
N LEU A 637 -42.25 2.23 -53.47
CA LEU A 637 -43.61 2.53 -53.04
C LEU A 637 -43.60 3.05 -51.60
N ASN A 638 -43.96 4.32 -51.45
CA ASN A 638 -44.18 5.01 -50.19
C ASN A 638 -45.41 4.42 -49.49
N TYR A 639 -45.25 3.92 -48.26
CA TYR A 639 -46.36 3.69 -47.33
C TYR A 639 -46.44 4.81 -46.31
N SER A 640 -47.58 5.49 -46.31
CA SER A 640 -47.96 6.51 -45.34
C SER A 640 -48.41 5.87 -44.02
N LEU A 641 -47.79 6.36 -42.94
CA LEU A 641 -48.28 6.51 -41.56
C LEU A 641 -49.71 6.01 -41.24
N ALA A 642 -49.78 5.11 -40.25
CA ALA A 642 -50.74 5.20 -39.14
C ALA A 642 -50.21 4.36 -37.95
N GLY A 643 -49.44 5.00 -37.07
CA GLY A 643 -48.99 4.41 -35.81
C GLY A 643 -49.96 4.76 -34.67
N VAL A 644 -50.37 3.74 -33.90
CA VAL A 644 -51.08 3.85 -32.63
C VAL A 644 -50.35 2.96 -31.61
N GLY A 645 -50.18 3.47 -30.39
CA GLY A 645 -49.64 2.75 -29.21
C GLY A 645 -48.40 3.44 -28.65
N ILE A 646 -48.52 4.42 -27.75
CA ILE A 646 -48.65 4.32 -26.28
C ILE A 646 -47.48 3.59 -25.61
N MET A 647 -46.67 4.37 -24.88
CA MET A 647 -46.01 4.17 -23.57
C MET A 647 -44.91 5.25 -23.53
N GLY A 648 -44.85 6.21 -22.60
CA GLY A 648 -44.98 6.06 -21.16
C GLY A 648 -43.57 5.93 -20.58
N LEU A 649 -42.87 7.05 -20.34
CA LEU A 649 -41.88 7.17 -19.25
C LEU A 649 -41.48 8.64 -19.03
N ALA A 650 -41.60 9.02 -17.76
CA ALA A 650 -41.26 10.31 -17.19
C ALA A 650 -39.74 10.41 -16.96
N VAL A 651 -39.18 11.60 -17.18
CA VAL A 651 -37.92 12.03 -16.53
C VAL A 651 -38.14 13.43 -15.96
N LEU A 652 -38.00 13.52 -14.64
CA LEU A 652 -38.00 14.74 -13.83
C LEU A 652 -36.92 15.71 -14.30
N THR A 653 -37.30 16.97 -14.52
CA THR A 653 -36.37 18.10 -14.56
C THR A 653 -36.43 18.87 -13.24
N ILE A 654 -35.24 19.11 -12.72
CA ILE A 654 -34.91 19.73 -11.45
C ILE A 654 -35.42 21.18 -11.41
N ALA A 655 -36.19 21.48 -10.35
CA ALA A 655 -36.55 22.83 -9.98
C ALA A 655 -35.37 23.54 -9.28
N ARG A 656 -34.85 24.61 -9.89
CA ARG A 656 -34.08 25.64 -9.18
C ARG A 656 -35.00 26.84 -8.94
N LYS A 657 -35.55 26.95 -7.72
CA LYS A 657 -36.26 28.14 -7.25
C LYS A 657 -35.34 28.94 -6.33
N ARG A 658 -34.90 30.10 -6.83
CA ARG A 658 -34.41 31.21 -6.00
C ARG A 658 -35.59 31.81 -5.24
N THR A 659 -35.45 32.01 -3.93
CA THR A 659 -36.00 33.17 -3.23
C THR A 659 -35.20 33.45 -1.96
N LYS A 660 -34.73 34.71 -1.87
CA LYS A 660 -34.19 35.38 -0.68
C LYS A 660 -35.25 35.49 0.43
N ASN A 661 -34.84 35.46 1.70
CA ASN A 661 -34.93 36.60 2.62
C ASN A 661 -34.56 36.21 4.06
N LYS A 662 -33.71 37.07 4.66
CA LYS A 662 -33.42 37.33 6.08
C LYS A 662 -32.85 36.22 6.95
#